data_AF-A0A9P4M184-F1
#
_entry.id   AF-A0A9P4M184-F1
#
_cell.length_a   1.000
_cell.length_b   1.000
_cell.length_c   1.000
_cell.angle_alpha   90.00
_cell.angle_beta   90.00
_cell.angle_gamma   90.00
#
_symmetry.space_group_name_H-M   'P 1'
#
loop_
_entity.id
_entity.type
_entity.pdbx_description
1 polymer ?
#
loop_
_entity_poly.entity_id
_entity_poly.type
_entity_poly.pdbx_seq_one_letter_code
_entity_poly.pdbx_strand_id
1 'polypeptide(L)'
;MDHDSGTAALPSKERIALESEKATGKLDTSAKEHKGSDKTNGMAEYTGGHRKKTVANWLKEAADKFRWEANGANAHNDTAENGKRRSNVNLAIDDKQAHDNDERPISNTTTERNPCTASTSMPQPIRQVRSRRATQELFARLKLVCSKTTDFVGQVRQAVLSCCGLGEDDKFAIGSKSASPASQGKELGQQPPQASSSSSTVSPEDYMARWLSKTFGSIASIPDNALLKLASTFTSTADTAGEPSSTGKVDRDDSGTNNFAFMVQINDENPKICIRVPACGREGLWTNRDAQALREYALIMKMIGENTKFPIPKVLGFDNTMDNFIGAPYIAMSFAEGRPVEQIWHEDGEEQESKRQRILKTLAEGAAELRSFKFTKMGAVKFHEDDKTPYIGTSYNANFGFTVRDAEFFEKQEELYLAEPHTSSRKHAEERLNVFKETNRKMHGWKTRKNGCFWEGLAIHAYMSAMLDIIEANLKKSSVTAEETFVLCHADYDWQNIFADDNGTITAVIDWDRLETVPQFRGWSRVPDFLQHDWEDNFTWPYLDLPRMSPEDYDRYRADYARYMKDACGEEESKFTAKSALYDCTWSYAGFERDQEELVRKVVHTILPRIPWSRGHLLGIGKMIDEGRDPIVELGLKARLDELFSV
;
A
#
# COMPACT_ATOMS: atom_id res chain seq x y z
N MET A 1 -37.07 51.67 -3.57
CA MET A 1 -37.16 52.06 -4.99
C MET A 1 -36.85 50.81 -5.77
N ASP A 2 -37.83 50.40 -6.54
CA ASP A 2 -38.19 48.99 -6.73
C ASP A 2 -37.93 48.52 -8.17
N HIS A 3 -38.31 47.27 -8.44
CA HIS A 3 -38.48 46.65 -9.77
C HIS A 3 -37.19 46.30 -10.56
N ASP A 4 -37.15 45.22 -11.34
CA ASP A 4 -37.94 43.98 -11.29
C ASP A 4 -37.22 42.82 -11.99
N SER A 5 -37.73 41.64 -11.68
CA SER A 5 -37.64 40.33 -12.32
C SER A 5 -37.75 40.25 -13.85
N GLY A 6 -37.40 39.09 -14.43
CA GLY A 6 -37.57 38.80 -15.87
C GLY A 6 -37.12 37.40 -16.31
N THR A 7 -37.94 36.38 -16.06
CA THR A 7 -37.72 34.98 -16.48
C THR A 7 -38.39 34.63 -17.83
N ALA A 8 -37.75 33.77 -18.64
CA ALA A 8 -38.38 32.94 -19.68
C ALA A 8 -37.44 31.74 -19.98
N ALA A 9 -37.77 30.46 -19.79
CA ALA A 9 -38.93 29.63 -20.15
C ALA A 9 -38.75 28.87 -21.49
N LEU A 10 -38.74 27.53 -21.38
CA LEU A 10 -38.69 26.54 -22.47
C LEU A 10 -40.01 26.47 -23.27
N PRO A 11 -39.97 25.95 -24.50
CA PRO A 11 -41.08 25.21 -25.11
C PRO A 11 -40.75 23.71 -25.34
N SER A 12 -41.77 22.94 -25.73
CA SER A 12 -41.88 21.49 -25.50
C SER A 12 -42.08 20.61 -26.75
N LYS A 13 -41.89 19.30 -26.52
CA LYS A 13 -42.14 18.08 -27.32
C LYS A 13 -43.27 18.11 -28.38
N GLU A 14 -43.07 17.30 -29.44
CA GLU A 14 -43.99 16.39 -30.21
C GLU A 14 -43.31 16.07 -31.58
N ARG A 15 -43.46 14.94 -32.32
CA ARG A 15 -43.84 13.53 -32.03
C ARG A 15 -43.62 12.64 -33.29
N ILE A 16 -43.55 11.29 -33.14
CA ILE A 16 -43.83 10.23 -34.17
C ILE A 16 -42.78 10.15 -35.34
N ALA A 17 -42.41 9.04 -36.02
CA ALA A 17 -42.54 7.57 -35.94
C ALA A 17 -41.20 6.98 -36.49
N LEU A 18 -40.66 5.83 -36.05
CA LEU A 18 -41.09 4.44 -36.28
C LEU A 18 -41.01 3.98 -37.76
N GLU A 19 -39.88 3.37 -38.14
CA GLU A 19 -39.87 2.32 -39.16
C GLU A 19 -38.71 1.34 -38.92
N SER A 20 -38.94 0.06 -39.23
CA SER A 20 -38.01 -1.03 -38.96
C SER A 20 -38.16 -2.11 -40.01
N GLU A 21 -37.09 -2.54 -40.67
CA GLU A 21 -37.12 -3.79 -41.44
C GLU A 21 -35.82 -4.58 -41.42
N LYS A 22 -35.97 -5.87 -41.71
CA LYS A 22 -35.03 -6.96 -41.43
C LYS A 22 -34.17 -7.27 -42.65
N ALA A 23 -32.92 -7.68 -42.42
CA ALA A 23 -32.18 -8.51 -43.37
C ALA A 23 -31.52 -9.70 -42.65
N THR A 24 -32.17 -10.86 -42.70
CA THR A 24 -31.64 -12.14 -42.23
C THR A 24 -30.76 -12.78 -43.31
N GLY A 25 -29.48 -13.05 -43.00
CA GLY A 25 -28.56 -13.78 -43.87
C GLY A 25 -28.08 -15.08 -43.20
N LYS A 26 -28.50 -16.24 -43.73
CA LYS A 26 -28.06 -17.56 -43.23
C LYS A 26 -26.59 -17.80 -43.62
N LEU A 27 -25.80 -18.36 -42.71
CA LEU A 27 -24.56 -19.05 -43.05
C LEU A 27 -24.86 -20.50 -43.41
N ASP A 28 -24.42 -20.92 -44.58
CA ASP A 28 -24.66 -22.25 -45.15
C ASP A 28 -23.51 -23.21 -44.81
N THR A 29 -23.84 -24.51 -44.70
CA THR A 29 -22.90 -25.57 -44.35
C THR A 29 -22.44 -26.32 -45.59
N SER A 30 -21.14 -26.31 -45.89
CA SER A 30 -20.56 -27.37 -46.71
C SER A 30 -19.11 -27.69 -46.33
N ALA A 31 -18.87 -28.98 -46.11
CA ALA A 31 -17.54 -29.55 -46.02
C ALA A 31 -17.08 -29.99 -47.41
N LYS A 32 -15.79 -29.83 -47.72
CA LYS A 32 -15.11 -30.63 -48.75
C LYS A 32 -13.72 -31.06 -48.26
N GLU A 33 -13.57 -32.36 -48.09
CA GLU A 33 -12.27 -33.02 -48.08
C GLU A 33 -11.68 -33.06 -49.50
N HIS A 34 -10.35 -33.06 -49.63
CA HIS A 34 -9.59 -34.24 -50.12
C HIS A 34 -8.09 -33.94 -50.33
N LYS A 35 -7.25 -34.92 -49.95
CA LYS A 35 -5.98 -35.43 -50.57
C LYS A 35 -4.93 -34.42 -51.09
N GLY A 36 -3.61 -34.57 -50.90
CA GLY A 36 -2.80 -35.67 -50.33
C GLY A 36 -1.67 -36.09 -51.30
N SER A 37 -0.46 -36.44 -50.78
CA SER A 37 0.79 -36.88 -51.47
C SER A 37 1.52 -35.80 -52.31
N ASP A 38 2.85 -35.79 -52.51
CA ASP A 38 4.04 -36.49 -51.91
C ASP A 38 5.30 -35.58 -52.19
N LYS A 39 6.33 -35.49 -51.32
CA LYS A 39 7.66 -36.19 -51.34
C LYS A 39 8.39 -36.21 -52.72
N THR A 40 9.72 -36.09 -52.89
CA THR A 40 10.96 -36.22 -52.06
C THR A 40 12.01 -35.15 -52.47
N ASN A 41 13.08 -34.78 -51.74
CA ASN A 41 14.34 -35.47 -51.35
C ASN A 41 14.94 -34.71 -50.12
N GLY A 42 15.73 -35.23 -49.15
CA GLY A 42 16.81 -36.26 -49.16
C GLY A 42 18.18 -35.54 -49.28
N MET A 43 19.18 -35.59 -48.38
CA MET A 43 19.59 -36.49 -47.27
C MET A 43 20.10 -35.63 -46.05
N ALA A 44 19.99 -36.04 -44.77
CA ALA A 44 20.95 -36.85 -43.96
C ALA A 44 22.44 -36.38 -44.05
N GLU A 45 23.25 -36.28 -42.98
CA GLU A 45 23.23 -37.00 -41.69
C GLU A 45 24.19 -36.33 -40.65
N TYR A 46 23.82 -36.25 -39.35
CA TYR A 46 24.70 -36.63 -38.22
C TYR A 46 23.95 -36.65 -36.87
N THR A 47 24.40 -37.52 -35.95
CA THR A 47 23.67 -37.93 -34.73
C THR A 47 24.07 -37.17 -33.46
N GLY A 48 23.11 -36.87 -32.58
CA GLY A 48 23.38 -36.34 -31.23
C GLY A 48 22.13 -35.92 -30.48
N GLY A 49 21.32 -36.87 -29.99
CA GLY A 49 20.05 -36.57 -29.32
C GLY A 49 20.20 -36.08 -27.88
N HIS A 50 19.67 -34.90 -27.55
CA HIS A 50 19.31 -34.47 -26.19
C HIS A 50 17.98 -33.69 -26.24
N ARG A 51 16.98 -34.09 -25.42
CA ARG A 51 15.68 -33.41 -25.36
C ARG A 51 15.81 -32.10 -24.57
N LYS A 52 15.42 -30.96 -25.17
CA LYS A 52 15.22 -29.72 -24.42
C LYS A 52 14.08 -29.90 -23.41
N LYS A 53 14.40 -29.91 -22.11
CA LYS A 53 13.40 -29.77 -21.02
C LYS A 53 13.09 -28.29 -20.84
N THR A 54 11.81 -27.93 -20.74
CA THR A 54 11.37 -26.58 -20.35
C THR A 54 11.59 -26.34 -18.85
N VAL A 55 11.85 -25.08 -18.46
CA VAL A 55 12.15 -24.66 -17.07
C VAL A 55 11.11 -25.17 -16.07
N ALA A 56 9.82 -25.15 -16.44
CA ALA A 56 8.73 -25.67 -15.60
C ALA A 56 8.88 -27.16 -15.24
N ASN A 57 9.45 -28.00 -16.12
CA ASN A 57 9.72 -29.41 -15.82
C ASN A 57 10.92 -29.58 -14.87
N TRP A 58 11.92 -28.70 -14.95
CA TRP A 58 13.07 -28.71 -14.05
C TRP A 58 12.69 -28.27 -12.63
N LEU A 59 11.89 -27.21 -12.51
CA LEU A 59 11.33 -26.76 -11.23
C LEU A 59 10.44 -27.82 -10.58
N LYS A 60 9.65 -28.55 -11.39
CA LYS A 60 8.82 -29.65 -10.89
C LYS A 60 9.66 -30.84 -10.41
N GLU A 61 10.65 -31.28 -11.18
CA GLU A 61 11.58 -32.35 -10.75
C GLU A 61 12.38 -31.95 -9.49
N ALA A 62 12.78 -30.68 -9.35
CA ALA A 62 13.45 -30.17 -8.16
C ALA A 62 12.53 -30.19 -6.92
N ALA A 63 11.27 -29.76 -7.07
CA ALA A 63 10.28 -29.77 -5.99
C ALA A 63 9.91 -31.21 -5.56
N ASP A 64 9.73 -32.13 -6.51
CA ASP A 64 9.43 -33.53 -6.24
C ASP A 64 10.62 -34.24 -5.56
N LYS A 65 11.86 -33.90 -5.93
CA LYS A 65 13.07 -34.41 -5.27
C LYS A 65 13.20 -33.91 -3.82
N PHE A 66 12.91 -32.63 -3.56
CA PHE A 66 12.86 -32.08 -2.20
C PHE A 66 11.80 -32.75 -1.32
N ARG A 67 10.62 -33.09 -1.88
CA ARG A 67 9.58 -33.85 -1.15
C ARG A 67 10.01 -35.28 -0.83
N TRP A 68 10.78 -35.92 -1.72
CA TRP A 68 11.29 -37.27 -1.49
C TRP A 68 12.35 -37.32 -0.38
N GLU A 69 13.30 -36.38 -0.39
CA GLU A 69 14.34 -36.28 0.63
C GLU A 69 13.77 -35.91 2.01
N ALA A 70 12.73 -35.06 2.07
CA ALA A 70 12.03 -34.73 3.32
C ALA A 70 11.26 -35.92 3.92
N ASN A 71 10.64 -36.76 3.09
CA ASN A 71 9.91 -37.95 3.56
C ASN A 71 10.85 -39.12 3.91
N GLY A 72 12.01 -39.24 3.26
CA GLY A 72 13.04 -40.22 3.62
C GLY A 72 13.62 -40.01 5.03
N ALA A 73 13.65 -38.78 5.53
CA ALA A 73 14.14 -38.44 6.87
C ALA A 73 13.23 -38.95 8.01
N ASN A 74 11.95 -39.23 7.75
CA ASN A 74 11.02 -39.79 8.75
C ASN A 74 11.03 -41.33 8.82
N ALA A 75 11.77 -42.03 7.93
CA ALA A 75 11.79 -43.49 7.86
C ALA A 75 12.93 -44.16 8.68
N HIS A 76 13.58 -43.41 9.59
CA HIS A 76 14.75 -43.87 10.35
C HIS A 76 14.63 -43.76 11.89
N ASN A 77 13.40 -43.81 12.42
CA ASN A 77 13.15 -43.99 13.86
C ASN A 77 12.39 -45.28 14.24
N ASP A 78 11.93 -46.10 13.27
CA ASP A 78 11.20 -47.34 13.53
C ASP A 78 12.05 -48.61 13.32
N THR A 79 13.09 -48.81 14.13
CA THR A 79 13.62 -50.16 14.48
C THR A 79 14.54 -50.12 15.71
N ALA A 80 14.00 -50.03 16.93
CA ALA A 80 14.63 -50.60 18.14
C ALA A 80 13.76 -50.41 19.42
N GLU A 81 12.71 -51.21 19.60
CA GLU A 81 12.48 -51.93 20.87
C GLU A 81 11.32 -52.93 20.73
N ASN A 82 11.62 -54.22 20.90
CA ASN A 82 10.63 -55.30 20.85
C ASN A 82 10.79 -56.14 22.12
N GLY A 83 9.87 -56.01 23.08
CA GLY A 83 10.19 -56.39 24.46
C GLY A 83 9.05 -56.55 25.47
N LYS A 84 8.07 -57.44 25.21
CA LYS A 84 7.25 -58.16 26.24
C LYS A 84 6.54 -57.29 27.31
N ARG A 85 5.20 -57.22 27.33
CA ARG A 85 4.33 -58.27 27.92
C ARG A 85 2.83 -57.98 27.72
N ARG A 86 2.03 -59.04 27.76
CA ARG A 86 0.55 -59.01 27.81
C ARG A 86 0.05 -58.63 29.22
N SER A 87 -1.06 -57.91 29.31
CA SER A 87 -2.27 -58.35 30.04
C SER A 87 -3.46 -57.40 29.86
N ASN A 88 -4.66 -57.97 29.75
CA ASN A 88 -5.94 -57.26 29.76
C ASN A 88 -6.18 -56.52 31.10
N VAL A 89 -7.13 -55.58 31.11
CA VAL A 89 -8.28 -55.56 32.04
C VAL A 89 -9.35 -54.59 31.51
N ASN A 90 -10.61 -55.04 31.49
CA ASN A 90 -11.80 -54.21 31.26
C ASN A 90 -12.30 -53.62 32.60
N LEU A 91 -13.08 -52.55 32.55
CA LEU A 91 -14.22 -52.13 33.42
C LEU A 91 -14.28 -50.58 33.34
N ALA A 92 -15.30 -49.87 32.85
CA ALA A 92 -16.77 -49.97 32.92
C ALA A 92 -17.39 -49.23 34.12
N ILE A 93 -18.18 -48.19 33.77
CA ILE A 93 -19.52 -47.86 34.29
C ILE A 93 -19.66 -46.95 35.55
N ASP A 94 -20.76 -46.18 35.49
CA ASP A 94 -21.43 -45.25 36.42
C ASP A 94 -20.73 -43.92 36.78
N ASP A 95 -21.29 -42.71 36.57
CA ASP A 95 -22.68 -42.17 36.57
C ASP A 95 -23.15 -41.66 37.94
N LYS A 96 -23.43 -40.34 38.03
CA LYS A 96 -24.59 -39.75 38.73
C LYS A 96 -24.70 -38.22 38.63
N GLN A 97 -25.93 -37.77 38.45
CA GLN A 97 -26.41 -36.38 38.47
C GLN A 97 -26.84 -35.94 39.88
N ALA A 98 -26.90 -34.61 40.10
CA ALA A 98 -27.93 -33.82 40.85
C ALA A 98 -27.33 -32.43 41.18
N HIS A 99 -27.93 -31.29 40.79
CA HIS A 99 -29.04 -30.57 41.47
C HIS A 99 -28.72 -30.21 42.93
N ASP A 100 -28.98 -29.00 43.45
CA ASP A 100 -29.67 -27.80 42.94
C ASP A 100 -29.30 -26.57 43.82
N ASN A 101 -29.61 -25.34 43.36
CA ASN A 101 -30.16 -24.15 44.08
C ASN A 101 -29.67 -23.77 45.53
N ASP A 102 -29.67 -22.52 46.01
CA ASP A 102 -30.16 -21.24 45.48
C ASP A 102 -29.56 -20.02 46.24
N GLU A 103 -29.92 -18.81 45.77
CA GLU A 103 -30.07 -17.55 46.51
C GLU A 103 -28.88 -16.78 47.16
N ARG A 104 -29.06 -15.44 47.17
CA ARG A 104 -28.19 -14.38 47.75
C ARG A 104 -28.89 -13.83 49.03
N PRO A 105 -28.59 -12.61 49.54
CA PRO A 105 -27.35 -11.80 49.61
C PRO A 105 -27.04 -11.40 51.08
N ILE A 106 -26.09 -10.48 51.35
CA ILE A 106 -26.29 -9.19 52.08
C ILE A 106 -24.96 -8.54 52.58
N SER A 107 -24.77 -7.28 52.15
CA SER A 107 -24.09 -6.12 52.78
C SER A 107 -22.65 -6.16 53.34
N ASN A 108 -21.90 -5.09 53.01
CA ASN A 108 -21.15 -4.18 53.92
C ASN A 108 -19.99 -4.75 54.76
N THR A 109 -18.88 -4.04 55.03
CA THR A 109 -18.43 -2.64 54.81
C THR A 109 -16.92 -2.56 55.11
N THR A 110 -16.20 -1.55 54.57
CA THR A 110 -14.96 -0.90 55.13
C THR A 110 -13.83 -1.77 55.75
N THR A 111 -12.53 -1.54 55.54
CA THR A 111 -11.80 -0.26 55.61
C THR A 111 -10.35 -0.44 55.12
N GLU A 112 -9.63 0.66 54.92
CA GLU A 112 -8.23 0.76 54.49
C GLU A 112 -7.20 0.12 55.47
N ARG A 113 -6.03 -0.31 54.95
CA ARG A 113 -4.68 0.22 55.28
C ARG A 113 -3.51 -0.57 54.65
N ASN A 114 -2.57 0.17 54.03
CA ASN A 114 -1.17 -0.21 53.73
C ASN A 114 -0.28 -0.12 55.01
N PRO A 115 1.07 -0.36 55.01
CA PRO A 115 2.01 -0.90 54.00
C PRO A 115 3.03 -1.96 54.56
N CYS A 116 4.09 -2.27 53.79
CA CYS A 116 5.51 -2.52 54.20
C CYS A 116 6.18 -3.90 53.94
N THR A 117 7.03 -3.92 52.90
CA THR A 117 8.45 -4.37 52.86
C THR A 117 8.94 -5.67 53.54
N ALA A 118 9.56 -6.57 52.75
CA ALA A 118 10.90 -7.13 53.03
C ALA A 118 11.48 -7.93 51.83
N SER A 119 12.80 -7.84 51.60
CA SER A 119 13.60 -8.76 50.76
C SER A 119 13.92 -10.06 51.53
N THR A 120 14.53 -11.15 51.03
CA THR A 120 15.77 -11.25 50.22
C THR A 120 16.07 -12.73 49.84
N SER A 121 17.00 -12.94 48.89
CA SER A 121 17.93 -14.10 48.72
C SER A 121 17.67 -15.15 47.61
N MET A 122 18.76 -15.47 46.89
CA MET A 122 18.86 -16.44 45.78
C MET A 122 19.47 -17.78 46.22
N PRO A 123 19.42 -18.81 45.36
CA PRO A 123 20.64 -19.56 45.06
C PRO A 123 20.90 -19.86 43.56
N GLN A 124 22.17 -20.10 43.24
CA GLN A 124 22.77 -20.56 41.96
C GLN A 124 23.95 -21.50 42.32
N PRO A 125 24.64 -22.21 41.39
CA PRO A 125 24.20 -22.95 40.19
C PRO A 125 24.81 -24.38 40.08
N ILE A 126 24.25 -25.29 39.25
CA ILE A 126 24.99 -26.50 38.78
C ILE A 126 24.88 -26.75 37.26
N ARG A 127 26.02 -26.49 36.60
CA ARG A 127 26.62 -27.05 35.35
C ARG A 127 25.76 -27.49 34.13
N GLN A 128 25.97 -26.71 33.07
CA GLN A 128 25.88 -27.08 31.65
C GLN A 128 26.84 -28.25 31.27
N VAL A 129 26.37 -29.19 30.43
CA VAL A 129 27.23 -29.97 29.51
C VAL A 129 26.54 -30.27 28.15
N ARG A 130 25.21 -30.43 28.10
CA ARG A 130 24.51 -30.90 26.88
C ARG A 130 24.26 -29.87 25.76
N SER A 131 24.51 -28.57 25.94
CA SER A 131 24.13 -27.55 24.93
C SER A 131 25.04 -27.50 23.70
N ARG A 132 26.36 -27.72 23.82
CA ARG A 132 27.30 -27.42 22.72
C ARG A 132 27.06 -28.20 21.42
N ARG A 133 26.65 -29.48 21.49
CA ARG A 133 26.43 -30.31 20.28
C ARG A 133 25.17 -29.88 19.53
N ALA A 134 24.07 -29.62 20.25
CA ALA A 134 22.83 -29.12 19.67
C ALA A 134 23.01 -27.71 19.08
N THR A 135 23.75 -26.82 19.75
CA THR A 135 24.07 -25.48 19.22
C THR A 135 24.94 -25.55 17.96
N GLN A 136 25.95 -26.43 17.92
CA GLN A 136 26.76 -26.64 16.70
C GLN A 136 25.96 -27.20 15.54
N GLU A 137 25.01 -28.12 15.80
CA GLU A 137 24.15 -28.69 14.77
C GLU A 137 23.11 -27.69 14.26
N LEU A 138 22.57 -26.83 15.14
CA LEU A 138 21.72 -25.69 14.76
C LEU A 138 22.50 -24.67 13.92
N PHE A 139 23.74 -24.33 14.28
CA PHE A 139 24.61 -23.46 13.48
C PHE A 139 25.00 -24.08 12.13
N ALA A 140 25.18 -25.40 12.05
CA ALA A 140 25.42 -26.10 10.78
C ALA A 140 24.17 -26.07 9.88
N ARG A 141 22.98 -26.28 10.45
CA ARG A 141 21.69 -26.18 9.74
C ARG A 141 21.41 -24.74 9.29
N LEU A 142 21.67 -23.73 10.13
CA LEU A 142 21.59 -22.32 9.75
C LEU A 142 22.57 -21.95 8.63
N LYS A 143 23.83 -22.41 8.68
CA LYS A 143 24.78 -22.22 7.58
C LYS A 143 24.32 -22.88 6.28
N LEU A 144 23.72 -24.07 6.35
CA LEU A 144 23.17 -24.75 5.19
C LEU A 144 21.95 -24.02 4.61
N VAL A 145 21.06 -23.49 5.46
CA VAL A 145 19.94 -22.63 5.05
C VAL A 145 20.48 -21.37 4.39
N CYS A 146 21.37 -20.61 5.05
CA CYS A 146 21.96 -19.40 4.47
C CYS A 146 22.64 -19.67 3.12
N SER A 147 23.38 -20.78 2.96
CA SER A 147 23.98 -21.12 1.65
C SER A 147 22.92 -21.35 0.56
N LYS A 148 21.81 -22.03 0.88
CA LYS A 148 20.70 -22.25 -0.06
C LYS A 148 19.93 -20.96 -0.35
N THR A 149 19.83 -20.04 0.61
CA THR A 149 19.27 -18.70 0.37
C THR A 149 20.20 -17.86 -0.51
N THR A 150 21.51 -17.97 -0.36
CA THR A 150 22.49 -17.32 -1.26
C THR A 150 22.38 -17.87 -2.69
N ASP A 151 22.23 -19.19 -2.85
CA ASP A 151 21.98 -19.81 -4.17
C ASP A 151 20.64 -19.36 -4.79
N PHE A 152 19.61 -19.16 -3.97
CA PHE A 152 18.29 -18.66 -4.43
C PHE A 152 18.35 -17.19 -4.83
N VAL A 153 19.00 -16.33 -4.04
CA VAL A 153 19.27 -14.92 -4.40
C VAL A 153 20.12 -14.84 -5.67
N GLY A 154 21.08 -15.75 -5.86
CA GLY A 154 21.83 -15.91 -7.11
C GLY A 154 20.93 -16.25 -8.31
N GLN A 155 19.97 -17.16 -8.15
CA GLN A 155 19.01 -17.53 -9.18
C GLN A 155 18.01 -16.41 -9.51
N VAL A 156 17.51 -15.69 -8.49
CA VAL A 156 16.65 -14.51 -8.68
C VAL A 156 17.43 -13.39 -9.39
N ARG A 157 18.68 -13.16 -9.01
CA ARG A 157 19.57 -12.19 -9.68
C ARG A 157 19.80 -12.56 -11.15
N GLN A 158 20.01 -13.85 -11.47
CA GLN A 158 20.11 -14.29 -12.86
C GLN A 158 18.81 -14.14 -13.66
N ALA A 159 17.65 -14.39 -13.03
CA ALA A 159 16.36 -14.14 -13.67
C ALA A 159 16.16 -12.64 -13.99
N VAL A 160 16.55 -11.74 -13.09
CA VAL A 160 16.50 -10.28 -13.31
C VAL A 160 17.47 -9.83 -14.41
N LEU A 161 18.72 -10.32 -14.40
CA LEU A 161 19.70 -10.02 -15.46
C LEU A 161 19.21 -10.51 -16.84
N SER A 162 18.61 -11.70 -16.91
CA SER A 162 18.03 -12.25 -18.13
C SER A 162 16.79 -11.48 -18.63
N CYS A 163 15.99 -10.87 -17.75
CA CYS A 163 14.86 -10.02 -18.14
C CYS A 163 15.31 -8.63 -18.62
N CYS A 164 16.45 -8.14 -18.13
CA CYS A 164 17.00 -6.81 -18.47
C CYS A 164 18.06 -6.84 -19.60
N GLY A 165 18.42 -8.02 -20.13
CA GLY A 165 19.34 -8.16 -21.25
C GLY A 165 20.84 -8.02 -20.92
N LEU A 166 21.24 -8.32 -19.68
CA LEU A 166 22.62 -8.21 -19.20
C LEU A 166 23.28 -9.60 -19.01
N GLY A 167 24.56 -9.73 -19.37
CA GLY A 167 25.30 -11.01 -19.38
C GLY A 167 25.93 -11.42 -18.04
N GLU A 168 26.35 -12.69 -17.93
CA GLU A 168 26.65 -13.36 -16.64
C GLU A 168 28.00 -13.01 -15.94
N ASP A 169 28.85 -12.15 -16.48
CA ASP A 169 30.25 -12.04 -16.01
C ASP A 169 30.50 -11.14 -14.77
N ASP A 170 29.52 -10.37 -14.29
CA ASP A 170 29.68 -9.45 -13.14
C ASP A 170 29.59 -10.14 -11.75
N LYS A 171 30.67 -10.83 -11.36
CA LYS A 171 30.84 -11.39 -10.00
C LYS A 171 31.14 -10.30 -8.95
N PHE A 172 30.15 -9.99 -8.11
CA PHE A 172 30.36 -9.19 -6.89
C PHE A 172 30.94 -10.07 -5.77
N ALA A 173 32.02 -9.63 -5.13
CA ALA A 173 32.61 -10.26 -3.95
C ALA A 173 32.48 -9.34 -2.72
N ILE A 174 31.77 -9.80 -1.69
CA ILE A 174 31.72 -9.13 -0.38
C ILE A 174 32.85 -9.72 0.48
N GLY A 175 33.81 -8.88 0.88
CA GLY A 175 34.96 -9.28 1.68
C GLY A 175 35.26 -8.27 2.79
N SER A 176 35.10 -8.70 4.04
CA SER A 176 35.45 -7.92 5.23
C SER A 176 36.98 -7.74 5.35
N LYS A 177 37.43 -6.55 5.74
CA LYS A 177 38.85 -6.26 5.99
C LYS A 177 39.26 -6.61 7.42
N SER A 178 40.30 -7.43 7.56
CA SER A 178 41.21 -7.45 8.71
C SER A 178 42.64 -7.69 8.19
N ALA A 179 43.66 -7.18 8.90
CA ALA A 179 44.96 -6.85 8.29
C ALA A 179 46.10 -7.87 8.55
N SER A 180 46.89 -8.14 7.49
CA SER A 180 48.37 -8.31 7.43
C SER A 180 49.12 -9.35 8.29
N PRO A 181 50.39 -9.72 7.98
CA PRO A 181 51.20 -9.46 6.77
C PRO A 181 52.01 -10.67 6.17
N ALA A 182 52.63 -10.41 5.00
CA ALA A 182 53.90 -10.96 4.47
C ALA A 182 54.03 -12.43 3.98
N SER A 183 54.37 -12.61 2.69
CA SER A 183 55.73 -12.99 2.22
C SER A 183 55.80 -13.20 0.69
N GLN A 184 56.99 -13.49 0.14
CA GLN A 184 57.40 -13.30 -1.26
C GLN A 184 57.14 -14.51 -2.19
N GLY A 185 56.99 -14.28 -3.50
CA GLY A 185 57.02 -15.32 -4.56
C GLY A 185 56.94 -14.72 -5.97
N LYS A 186 57.75 -15.22 -6.92
CA LYS A 186 58.02 -14.64 -8.26
C LYS A 186 57.41 -15.44 -9.43
N GLU A 187 57.11 -14.73 -10.54
CA GLU A 187 57.26 -15.16 -11.97
C GLU A 187 56.42 -16.39 -12.46
N LEU A 188 56.06 -16.62 -13.73
CA LEU A 188 56.19 -15.95 -15.05
C LEU A 188 55.15 -16.62 -16.02
N GLY A 189 54.53 -15.93 -17.01
CA GLY A 189 53.71 -16.64 -18.03
C GLY A 189 52.71 -15.85 -18.91
N GLN A 190 53.22 -15.19 -19.96
CA GLN A 190 52.61 -14.64 -21.20
C GLN A 190 51.13 -15.03 -21.57
N GLN A 191 50.20 -14.06 -21.73
CA GLN A 191 49.70 -13.39 -22.98
C GLN A 191 48.22 -13.79 -23.32
N PRO A 192 47.41 -13.06 -24.16
CA PRO A 192 47.67 -11.91 -25.03
C PRO A 192 46.69 -10.69 -24.77
N PRO A 193 46.13 -9.92 -25.74
CA PRO A 193 46.00 -8.46 -25.63
C PRO A 193 44.86 -7.97 -24.71
N GLN A 194 45.09 -6.82 -24.06
CA GLN A 194 44.04 -6.10 -23.33
C GLN A 194 43.07 -5.40 -24.28
N ALA A 195 41.85 -5.93 -24.41
CA ALA A 195 40.69 -5.11 -24.75
C ALA A 195 40.14 -4.53 -23.44
N SER A 196 40.23 -3.20 -23.28
CA SER A 196 39.78 -2.49 -22.08
C SER A 196 38.26 -2.32 -22.06
N SER A 197 37.52 -3.38 -21.70
CA SER A 197 36.10 -3.27 -21.33
C SER A 197 35.99 -3.00 -19.83
N SER A 198 36.03 -1.72 -19.45
CA SER A 198 35.75 -1.28 -18.08
C SER A 198 34.28 -1.54 -17.74
N SER A 199 33.98 -2.64 -17.04
CA SER A 199 32.70 -2.81 -16.33
C SER A 199 32.66 -1.76 -15.22
N SER A 200 32.01 -0.62 -15.50
CA SER A 200 31.83 0.46 -14.54
C SER A 200 30.69 0.10 -13.59
N THR A 201 31.03 -0.42 -12.42
CA THR A 201 30.09 -0.48 -11.29
C THR A 201 29.68 0.95 -10.95
N VAL A 202 28.46 1.33 -11.35
CA VAL A 202 27.84 2.62 -11.04
C VAL A 202 27.82 2.78 -9.52
N SER A 203 28.48 3.82 -8.99
CA SER A 203 28.46 4.08 -7.55
C SER A 203 27.05 4.48 -7.10
N PRO A 204 26.72 4.44 -5.79
CA PRO A 204 25.48 5.01 -5.28
C PRO A 204 25.32 6.49 -5.67
N GLU A 205 26.42 7.24 -5.69
CA GLU A 205 26.49 8.64 -6.12
C GLU A 205 26.17 8.78 -7.62
N ASP A 206 26.75 7.94 -8.48
CA ASP A 206 26.45 7.91 -9.92
C ASP A 206 25.00 7.49 -10.18
N TYR A 207 24.46 6.55 -9.39
CA TYR A 207 23.06 6.13 -9.49
C TYR A 207 22.13 7.28 -9.15
N MET A 208 22.39 7.99 -8.04
CA MET A 208 21.60 9.15 -7.64
C MET A 208 21.72 10.29 -8.64
N ALA A 209 22.92 10.59 -9.15
CA ALA A 209 23.11 11.60 -10.20
C ALA A 209 22.34 11.25 -11.48
N ARG A 210 22.33 9.98 -11.90
CA ARG A 210 21.56 9.50 -13.06
C ARG A 210 20.05 9.53 -12.81
N TRP A 211 19.60 9.20 -11.60
CA TRP A 211 18.19 9.29 -11.22
C TRP A 211 17.71 10.75 -11.17
N LEU A 212 18.44 11.65 -10.50
CA LEU A 212 18.15 13.08 -10.46
C LEU A 212 18.09 13.69 -11.87
N SER A 213 19.09 13.38 -12.71
CA SER A 213 19.14 13.85 -14.10
C SER A 213 17.96 13.34 -14.94
N LYS A 214 17.56 12.07 -14.79
CA LYS A 214 16.44 11.47 -15.54
C LYS A 214 15.09 11.99 -15.05
N THR A 215 14.87 11.98 -13.74
CA THR A 215 13.59 12.31 -13.10
C THR A 215 13.34 13.81 -13.13
N PHE A 216 14.30 14.64 -12.70
CA PHE A 216 14.11 16.08 -12.51
C PHE A 216 14.77 16.94 -13.60
N GLY A 217 15.87 16.50 -14.20
CA GLY A 217 16.50 17.21 -15.32
C GLY A 217 16.88 18.65 -14.97
N SER A 218 16.34 19.62 -15.71
CA SER A 218 16.58 21.05 -15.51
C SER A 218 16.21 21.54 -14.09
N ILE A 219 15.22 20.92 -13.45
CA ILE A 219 14.75 21.28 -12.10
C ILE A 219 15.87 21.09 -11.07
N ALA A 220 16.55 19.94 -11.09
CA ALA A 220 17.66 19.66 -10.18
C ALA A 220 18.85 20.64 -10.36
N SER A 221 18.90 21.36 -11.50
CA SER A 221 19.90 22.37 -11.83
C SER A 221 19.42 23.83 -11.72
N ILE A 222 18.23 24.09 -11.16
CA ILE A 222 17.75 25.47 -10.92
C ILE A 222 18.81 26.24 -10.09
N PRO A 223 19.24 27.46 -10.50
CA PRO A 223 20.25 28.22 -9.77
C PRO A 223 19.79 28.71 -8.39
N ASP A 224 20.67 28.66 -7.38
CA ASP A 224 20.34 29.11 -6.01
C ASP A 224 19.93 30.59 -5.94
N ASN A 225 20.53 31.46 -6.77
CA ASN A 225 20.16 32.88 -6.82
C ASN A 225 18.75 33.10 -7.38
N ALA A 226 18.23 32.20 -8.23
CA ALA A 226 16.85 32.23 -8.69
C ALA A 226 15.89 31.83 -7.56
N LEU A 227 16.22 30.77 -6.81
CA LEU A 227 15.45 30.31 -5.65
C LEU A 227 15.42 31.35 -4.52
N LEU A 228 16.55 31.99 -4.23
CA LEU A 228 16.66 33.07 -3.24
C LEU A 228 15.86 34.31 -3.66
N LYS A 229 15.92 34.69 -4.94
CA LYS A 229 15.12 35.80 -5.48
C LYS A 229 13.62 35.50 -5.40
N LEU A 230 13.20 34.27 -5.69
CA LEU A 230 11.82 33.83 -5.50
C LEU A 230 11.42 33.82 -4.02
N ALA A 231 12.23 33.25 -3.12
CA ALA A 231 11.93 33.23 -1.69
C ALA A 231 11.73 34.66 -1.12
N SER A 232 12.51 35.64 -1.60
CA SER A 232 12.44 37.03 -1.13
C SER A 232 11.10 37.72 -1.39
N THR A 233 10.28 37.24 -2.34
CA THR A 233 8.93 37.80 -2.57
C THR A 233 7.93 37.43 -1.48
N PHE A 234 8.26 36.49 -0.58
CA PHE A 234 7.39 36.02 0.51
C PHE A 234 7.83 36.51 1.89
N THR A 235 8.92 37.27 1.99
CA THR A 235 9.49 37.75 3.25
C THR A 235 9.26 39.25 3.46
N SER A 236 9.07 39.66 4.72
CA SER A 236 8.65 41.03 5.10
C SER A 236 9.67 42.15 4.84
N THR A 237 10.83 41.85 4.27
CA THR A 237 11.91 42.82 3.98
C THR A 237 11.86 43.38 2.55
N ALA A 238 10.66 43.49 1.96
CA ALA A 238 10.45 43.95 0.59
C ALA A 238 10.84 45.43 0.32
N ASP A 239 11.10 46.22 1.37
CA ASP A 239 11.33 47.68 1.27
C ASP A 239 12.80 48.10 1.02
N THR A 240 13.75 47.16 0.93
CA THR A 240 15.11 47.46 0.45
C THR A 240 15.30 47.00 -0.98
N ALA A 241 15.24 47.95 -1.92
CA ALA A 241 15.55 47.77 -3.35
C ALA A 241 17.05 47.56 -3.64
N GLY A 242 17.72 46.72 -2.85
CA GLY A 242 19.02 46.14 -3.16
C GLY A 242 18.87 44.78 -3.82
N GLU A 243 19.92 44.29 -4.49
CA GLU A 243 19.93 42.90 -4.96
C GLU A 243 19.79 41.94 -3.76
N PRO A 244 19.08 40.79 -3.92
CA PRO A 244 19.03 39.77 -2.87
C PRO A 244 20.44 39.38 -2.45
N SER A 245 20.75 39.53 -1.15
CA SER A 245 22.08 39.19 -0.63
C SER A 245 22.44 37.76 -1.01
N SER A 246 23.59 37.57 -1.67
CA SER A 246 24.08 36.27 -2.16
C SER A 246 24.57 35.35 -1.04
N THR A 247 23.98 35.46 0.15
CA THR A 247 24.41 34.84 1.41
C THR A 247 23.38 33.86 1.97
N GLY A 248 22.19 33.76 1.37
CA GLY A 248 21.19 32.79 1.79
C GLY A 248 21.58 31.35 1.45
N LYS A 249 21.10 30.39 2.23
CA LYS A 249 21.31 28.96 2.03
C LYS A 249 20.15 28.36 1.24
N VAL A 250 20.46 27.50 0.29
CA VAL A 250 19.51 26.57 -0.33
C VAL A 250 19.92 25.16 0.06
N ASP A 251 18.99 24.38 0.60
CA ASP A 251 19.13 22.94 0.81
C ASP A 251 18.44 22.16 -0.31
N ARG A 252 19.02 21.01 -0.66
CA ARG A 252 18.65 20.18 -1.82
C ARG A 252 18.58 18.69 -1.48
N ASP A 253 18.83 18.29 -0.24
CA ASP A 253 18.96 16.89 0.14
C ASP A 253 17.60 16.15 0.15
N ASP A 254 16.48 16.88 0.21
CA ASP A 254 15.11 16.34 0.22
C ASP A 254 14.48 16.33 -1.19
N SER A 255 14.77 15.29 -1.97
CA SER A 255 14.07 15.01 -3.24
C SER A 255 13.05 13.87 -3.09
N GLY A 256 11.77 14.17 -3.30
CA GLY A 256 10.69 13.16 -3.31
C GLY A 256 10.66 12.36 -4.61
N THR A 257 9.68 11.47 -4.76
CA THR A 257 9.50 10.70 -6.01
C THR A 257 8.85 11.51 -7.13
N ASN A 258 8.05 12.52 -6.80
CA ASN A 258 7.23 13.28 -7.75
C ASN A 258 7.56 14.78 -7.81
N ASN A 259 8.18 15.30 -6.75
CA ASN A 259 8.47 16.71 -6.55
C ASN A 259 9.90 16.88 -6.04
N PHE A 260 10.59 17.92 -6.50
CA PHE A 260 11.85 18.39 -5.92
C PHE A 260 11.52 19.46 -4.88
N ALA A 261 12.00 19.33 -3.64
CA ALA A 261 11.85 20.37 -2.63
C ALA A 261 13.18 21.12 -2.45
N PHE A 262 13.11 22.45 -2.45
CA PHE A 262 14.23 23.32 -2.12
C PHE A 262 13.92 24.00 -0.79
N MET A 263 14.77 23.79 0.23
CA MET A 263 14.61 24.44 1.53
C MET A 263 15.46 25.72 1.53
N VAL A 264 14.81 26.87 1.43
CA VAL A 264 15.45 28.17 1.23
C VAL A 264 15.43 29.00 2.50
N GLN A 265 16.61 29.50 2.89
CA GLN A 265 16.84 30.33 4.06
C GLN A 265 17.57 31.61 3.62
N ILE A 266 16.89 32.76 3.62
CA ILE A 266 17.47 34.02 3.10
C ILE A 266 18.53 34.58 4.05
N ASN A 267 18.22 34.61 5.35
CA ASN A 267 19.10 34.99 6.45
C ASN A 267 18.53 34.38 7.75
N ASP A 268 19.25 34.48 8.88
CA ASP A 268 18.84 33.86 10.15
C ASP A 268 17.59 34.49 10.81
N GLU A 269 17.14 35.65 10.32
CA GLU A 269 15.97 36.38 10.86
C GLU A 269 14.64 35.96 10.20
N ASN A 270 14.69 35.41 8.99
CA ASN A 270 13.51 34.98 8.26
C ASN A 270 13.15 33.50 8.56
N PRO A 271 11.88 33.08 8.44
CA PRO A 271 11.52 31.67 8.49
C PRO A 271 12.04 30.93 7.25
N LYS A 272 12.33 29.63 7.42
CA LYS A 272 12.68 28.74 6.31
C LYS A 272 11.47 28.51 5.40
N ILE A 273 11.68 28.52 4.09
CA ILE A 273 10.65 28.32 3.06
C ILE A 273 10.94 27.03 2.30
N CYS A 274 9.92 26.20 2.08
CA CYS A 274 9.98 25.09 1.13
C CYS A 274 9.42 25.55 -0.23
N ILE A 275 10.22 25.45 -1.28
CA ILE A 275 9.78 25.65 -2.68
C ILE A 275 9.71 24.28 -3.33
N ARG A 276 8.50 23.81 -3.65
CA ARG A 276 8.24 22.47 -4.19
C ARG A 276 7.92 22.55 -5.68
N VAL A 277 8.72 21.85 -6.51
CA VAL A 277 8.65 21.87 -7.99
C VAL A 277 8.31 20.46 -8.52
N PRO A 278 7.21 20.28 -9.26
CA PRO A 278 6.86 19.03 -9.94
C PRO A 278 7.95 18.52 -10.90
N ALA A 279 8.26 17.22 -10.91
CA ALA A 279 9.33 16.68 -11.78
C ALA A 279 9.05 16.83 -13.29
N CYS A 280 7.77 16.86 -13.69
CA CYS A 280 7.31 17.18 -15.04
C CYS A 280 7.20 18.69 -15.33
N GLY A 281 7.49 19.56 -14.35
CA GLY A 281 7.48 21.02 -14.44
C GLY A 281 8.62 21.59 -15.28
N ARG A 282 8.80 21.07 -16.50
CA ARG A 282 9.84 21.47 -17.45
C ARG A 282 9.29 21.48 -18.89
N GLU A 283 9.98 22.22 -19.75
CA GLU A 283 9.63 22.36 -21.17
C GLU A 283 9.41 20.98 -21.83
N GLY A 284 8.34 20.86 -22.60
CA GLY A 284 7.94 19.63 -23.29
C GLY A 284 7.26 18.56 -22.43
N LEU A 285 7.27 18.66 -21.09
CA LEU A 285 6.59 17.68 -20.20
C LEU A 285 5.38 18.22 -19.43
N TRP A 286 5.34 19.53 -19.19
CA TRP A 286 4.28 20.21 -18.44
C TRP A 286 3.04 20.44 -19.33
N THR A 287 1.87 20.01 -18.87
CA THR A 287 0.59 20.19 -19.58
C THR A 287 -0.32 21.18 -18.86
N ASN A 288 -1.36 21.64 -19.56
CA ASN A 288 -2.43 22.44 -18.95
C ASN A 288 -3.15 21.69 -17.82
N ARG A 289 -3.22 20.35 -17.85
CA ARG A 289 -3.82 19.56 -16.76
C ARG A 289 -2.92 19.52 -15.51
N ASP A 290 -1.60 19.47 -15.69
CA ASP A 290 -0.66 19.56 -14.56
C ASP A 290 -0.67 20.97 -13.95
N ALA A 291 -0.75 22.00 -14.79
CA ALA A 291 -0.90 23.39 -14.35
C ALA A 291 -2.22 23.61 -13.57
N GLN A 292 -3.31 23.00 -14.03
CA GLN A 292 -4.58 23.02 -13.31
C GLN A 292 -4.48 22.27 -11.96
N ALA A 293 -3.92 21.06 -11.96
CA ALA A 293 -3.76 20.25 -10.75
C ALA A 293 -2.91 20.95 -9.68
N LEU A 294 -1.77 21.56 -10.06
CA LEU A 294 -0.92 22.29 -9.11
C LEU A 294 -1.65 23.50 -8.48
N ARG A 295 -2.44 24.23 -9.26
CA ARG A 295 -3.31 25.30 -8.73
C ARG A 295 -4.34 24.73 -7.76
N GLU A 296 -5.01 23.64 -8.13
CA GLU A 296 -6.04 23.00 -7.30
C GLU A 296 -5.46 22.51 -5.96
N TYR A 297 -4.25 21.93 -5.97
CA TYR A 297 -3.53 21.52 -4.75
C TYR A 297 -3.13 22.73 -3.88
N ALA A 298 -2.59 23.80 -4.46
CA ALA A 298 -2.22 25.00 -3.70
C ALA A 298 -3.45 25.68 -3.06
N LEU A 299 -4.58 25.73 -3.77
CA LEU A 299 -5.82 26.32 -3.28
C LEU A 299 -6.49 25.47 -2.19
N ILE A 300 -6.50 24.13 -2.30
CA ILE A 300 -7.09 23.28 -1.24
C ILE A 300 -6.24 23.27 0.03
N MET A 301 -4.91 23.27 -0.09
CA MET A 301 -4.01 23.44 1.07
C MET A 301 -4.26 24.77 1.79
N LYS A 302 -4.40 25.86 1.02
CA LYS A 302 -4.74 27.18 1.55
C LYS A 302 -6.10 27.20 2.24
N MET A 303 -7.14 26.61 1.61
CA MET A 303 -8.48 26.52 2.20
C MET A 303 -8.48 25.74 3.52
N ILE A 304 -7.73 24.64 3.63
CA ILE A 304 -7.57 23.89 4.88
C ILE A 304 -6.90 24.76 5.94
N GLY A 305 -5.75 25.36 5.63
CA GLY A 305 -4.98 26.17 6.59
C GLY A 305 -5.65 27.48 7.02
N GLU A 306 -6.54 28.04 6.20
CA GLU A 306 -7.30 29.26 6.54
C GLU A 306 -8.58 28.98 7.37
N ASN A 307 -9.15 27.77 7.27
CA ASN A 307 -10.43 27.43 7.90
C ASN A 307 -10.34 26.42 9.06
N THR A 308 -9.14 25.89 9.36
CA THR A 308 -8.93 24.86 10.39
C THR A 308 -7.65 25.09 11.19
N LYS A 309 -7.50 24.37 12.30
CA LYS A 309 -6.21 24.23 13.02
C LYS A 309 -5.44 22.98 12.62
N PHE A 310 -5.80 22.34 11.50
CA PHE A 310 -5.08 21.16 11.03
C PHE A 310 -3.61 21.55 10.72
N PRO A 311 -2.60 20.77 11.15
CA PRO A 311 -1.20 21.11 10.97
C PRO A 311 -0.75 20.90 9.52
N ILE A 312 -1.03 21.86 8.64
CA ILE A 312 -0.65 21.87 7.22
C ILE A 312 0.38 22.97 6.94
N PRO A 313 1.40 22.76 6.07
CA PRO A 313 2.26 23.82 5.61
C PRO A 313 1.48 24.99 5.02
N LYS A 314 1.73 26.21 5.51
CA LYS A 314 1.07 27.42 5.03
C LYS A 314 1.59 27.75 3.63
N VAL A 315 0.71 27.70 2.63
CA VAL A 315 1.02 28.18 1.27
C VAL A 315 1.29 29.68 1.32
N LEU A 316 2.49 30.08 0.88
CA LEU A 316 2.95 31.46 0.77
C LEU A 316 2.62 32.03 -0.63
N GLY A 317 2.69 31.17 -1.65
CA GLY A 317 2.29 31.45 -3.02
C GLY A 317 2.54 30.25 -3.92
N PHE A 318 2.06 30.32 -5.15
CA PHE A 318 2.31 29.30 -6.17
C PHE A 318 2.34 29.95 -7.55
N ASP A 319 2.95 29.28 -8.51
CA ASP A 319 2.86 29.59 -9.94
C ASP A 319 2.73 28.27 -10.69
N ASN A 320 1.75 28.18 -11.59
CA ASN A 320 1.53 27.00 -12.42
C ASN A 320 2.04 27.16 -13.87
N THR A 321 2.75 28.25 -14.14
CA THR A 321 3.45 28.55 -15.39
C THR A 321 4.96 28.33 -15.24
N MET A 322 5.73 28.64 -16.30
CA MET A 322 7.20 28.71 -16.25
C MET A 322 7.72 30.16 -16.37
N ASP A 323 6.85 31.17 -16.40
CA ASP A 323 7.23 32.58 -16.64
C ASP A 323 7.58 33.29 -15.32
N ASN A 324 8.57 32.76 -14.63
CA ASN A 324 9.00 33.21 -13.30
C ASN A 324 10.52 33.06 -13.10
N PHE A 325 11.01 33.49 -11.93
CA PHE A 325 12.45 33.53 -11.65
C PHE A 325 13.17 32.19 -11.75
N ILE A 326 12.49 31.06 -11.51
CA ILE A 326 13.09 29.72 -11.54
C ILE A 326 12.83 28.95 -12.84
N GLY A 327 12.02 29.49 -13.76
CA GLY A 327 11.70 28.86 -15.05
C GLY A 327 10.87 27.58 -14.93
N ALA A 328 10.15 27.40 -13.83
CA ALA A 328 9.43 26.17 -13.48
C ALA A 328 8.19 26.48 -12.61
N PRO A 329 7.12 25.67 -12.68
CA PRO A 329 5.96 25.79 -11.80
C PRO A 329 6.33 25.36 -10.38
N TYR A 330 5.74 25.99 -9.37
CA TYR A 330 6.05 25.72 -7.96
C TYR A 330 4.87 25.96 -7.02
N ILE A 331 4.94 25.35 -5.84
CA ILE A 331 4.22 25.80 -4.63
C ILE A 331 5.28 26.19 -3.59
N ALA A 332 5.24 27.42 -3.11
CA ALA A 332 6.07 27.93 -2.02
C ALA A 332 5.24 27.89 -0.73
N MET A 333 5.80 27.28 0.32
CA MET A 333 5.11 27.03 1.59
C MET A 333 6.06 27.19 2.79
N SER A 334 5.50 27.36 3.99
CA SER A 334 6.29 27.30 5.23
C SER A 334 7.02 25.96 5.35
N PHE A 335 8.25 25.96 5.85
CA PHE A 335 8.95 24.73 6.19
C PHE A 335 8.18 23.90 7.24
N ALA A 336 8.26 22.58 7.11
CA ALA A 336 7.70 21.63 8.07
C ALA A 336 8.75 21.34 9.16
N GLU A 337 8.56 21.89 10.35
CA GLU A 337 9.47 21.67 11.48
C GLU A 337 9.36 20.25 12.05
N GLY A 338 10.42 19.76 12.68
CA GLY A 338 10.49 18.42 13.28
C GLY A 338 11.06 17.36 12.36
N ARG A 339 10.67 16.10 12.57
CA ARG A 339 11.10 14.93 11.77
C ARG A 339 9.91 14.04 11.40
N PRO A 340 9.99 13.25 10.31
CA PRO A 340 8.98 12.25 9.98
C PRO A 340 8.73 11.28 11.15
N VAL A 341 7.46 10.94 11.39
CA VAL A 341 7.03 9.98 12.41
C VAL A 341 7.68 8.61 12.18
N GLU A 342 7.95 8.21 10.94
CA GLU A 342 8.70 6.98 10.61
C GLU A 342 10.03 6.88 11.38
N GLN A 343 10.78 8.00 11.44
CA GLN A 343 12.07 8.07 12.11
C GLN A 343 11.92 8.08 13.64
N ILE A 344 10.87 8.71 14.15
CA ILE A 344 10.63 8.87 15.59
C ILE A 344 10.03 7.58 16.18
N TRP A 345 9.13 6.88 15.47
CA TRP A 345 8.30 5.79 16.00
C TRP A 345 9.09 4.57 16.49
N HIS A 346 10.27 4.34 15.92
CA HIS A 346 11.15 3.21 16.22
C HIS A 346 12.39 3.57 17.04
N GLU A 347 12.49 4.79 17.59
CA GLU A 347 13.58 5.16 18.50
C GLU A 347 13.58 4.29 19.77
N ASP A 348 14.77 3.99 20.29
CA ASP A 348 14.96 3.37 21.61
C ASP A 348 14.95 4.43 22.71
N GLY A 349 14.12 4.24 23.76
CA GLY A 349 14.12 5.12 24.93
C GLY A 349 13.00 4.81 25.93
N GLU A 350 13.19 5.19 27.20
CA GLU A 350 12.20 4.97 28.27
C GLU A 350 10.89 5.73 28.02
N GLU A 351 10.95 6.89 27.36
CA GLU A 351 9.79 7.73 27.03
C GLU A 351 9.10 7.34 25.72
N GLN A 352 9.58 6.31 25.00
CA GLN A 352 9.17 6.07 23.62
C GLN A 352 7.67 5.80 23.44
N GLU A 353 7.07 5.03 24.34
CA GLU A 353 5.62 4.78 24.30
C GLU A 353 4.83 6.07 24.56
N SER A 354 5.31 6.95 25.44
CA SER A 354 4.71 8.27 25.67
C SER A 354 4.78 9.16 24.42
N LYS A 355 5.86 9.08 23.62
CA LYS A 355 5.94 9.75 22.31
C LYS A 355 4.89 9.20 21.35
N ARG A 356 4.81 7.87 21.18
CA ARG A 356 3.81 7.23 20.29
C ARG A 356 2.37 7.61 20.65
N GLN A 357 2.02 7.57 21.94
CA GLN A 357 0.69 7.98 22.40
C GLN A 357 0.42 9.48 22.17
N ARG A 358 1.44 10.35 22.29
CA ARG A 358 1.33 11.79 21.96
C ARG A 358 1.15 12.03 20.46
N ILE A 359 1.84 11.26 19.61
CA ILE A 359 1.70 11.27 18.15
C ILE A 359 0.26 10.91 17.79
N LEU A 360 -0.24 9.76 18.25
CA LEU A 360 -1.61 9.31 17.97
C LEU A 360 -2.67 10.32 18.45
N LYS A 361 -2.49 10.87 19.66
CA LYS A 361 -3.42 11.84 20.23
C LYS A 361 -3.45 13.16 19.45
N THR A 362 -2.30 13.76 19.19
CA THR A 362 -2.23 15.08 18.53
C THR A 362 -2.55 15.00 17.04
N LEU A 363 -2.28 13.85 16.41
CA LEU A 363 -2.73 13.55 15.05
C LEU A 363 -4.26 13.41 14.97
N ALA A 364 -4.89 12.72 15.93
CA ALA A 364 -6.34 12.61 16.03
C ALA A 364 -7.02 13.98 16.27
N GLU A 365 -6.45 14.80 17.17
CA GLU A 365 -6.91 16.16 17.43
C GLU A 365 -6.80 17.07 16.19
N GLY A 366 -5.72 16.93 15.41
CA GLY A 366 -5.56 17.62 14.13
C GLY A 366 -6.57 17.15 13.09
N ALA A 367 -6.66 15.84 12.84
CA ALA A 367 -7.56 15.23 11.87
C ALA A 367 -9.03 15.59 12.11
N ALA A 368 -9.45 15.68 13.39
CA ALA A 368 -10.78 16.11 13.79
C ALA A 368 -11.17 17.48 13.21
N GLU A 369 -10.22 18.40 12.95
CA GLU A 369 -10.52 19.72 12.40
C GLU A 369 -11.00 19.69 10.94
N LEU A 370 -10.76 18.61 10.20
CA LEU A 370 -11.24 18.43 8.83
C LEU A 370 -12.74 18.05 8.74
N ARG A 371 -13.40 17.78 9.89
CA ARG A 371 -14.81 17.37 9.97
C ARG A 371 -15.81 18.31 9.32
N SER A 372 -15.46 19.59 9.14
CA SER A 372 -16.31 20.62 8.53
C SER A 372 -16.44 20.47 7.01
N PHE A 373 -15.47 19.83 6.35
CA PHE A 373 -15.46 19.67 4.90
C PHE A 373 -16.32 18.49 4.45
N LYS A 374 -17.60 18.77 4.15
CA LYS A 374 -18.61 17.79 3.72
C LYS A 374 -19.10 18.11 2.30
N PHE A 375 -19.19 17.09 1.44
CA PHE A 375 -19.48 17.21 0.00
C PHE A 375 -20.50 16.15 -0.45
N THR A 376 -21.15 16.38 -1.60
CA THR A 376 -22.17 15.48 -2.17
C THR A 376 -21.64 14.48 -3.21
N LYS A 377 -20.33 14.53 -3.51
CA LYS A 377 -19.66 13.62 -4.45
C LYS A 377 -18.24 13.29 -3.98
N MET A 378 -17.75 12.10 -4.34
CA MET A 378 -16.32 11.78 -4.39
C MET A 378 -15.69 12.17 -5.73
N GLY A 379 -14.42 12.56 -5.70
CA GLY A 379 -13.62 13.03 -6.85
C GLY A 379 -12.69 14.18 -6.47
N ALA A 380 -11.96 14.74 -7.44
CA ALA A 380 -11.04 15.85 -7.19
C ALA A 380 -11.76 17.15 -6.78
N VAL A 381 -11.18 17.83 -5.79
CA VAL A 381 -11.60 19.18 -5.38
C VAL A 381 -11.02 20.21 -6.34
N LYS A 382 -11.89 20.88 -7.08
CA LYS A 382 -11.55 21.92 -8.06
C LYS A 382 -12.04 23.28 -7.60
N PHE A 383 -11.49 24.35 -8.17
CA PHE A 383 -11.85 25.72 -7.84
C PHE A 383 -12.29 26.49 -9.07
N HIS A 384 -13.38 27.26 -8.93
CA HIS A 384 -13.80 28.25 -9.92
C HIS A 384 -12.75 29.36 -10.09
N GLU A 385 -12.93 30.25 -11.07
CA GLU A 385 -12.03 31.37 -11.37
C GLU A 385 -11.88 32.38 -10.21
N ASP A 386 -12.71 32.28 -9.16
CA ASP A 386 -12.65 33.12 -7.97
C ASP A 386 -11.60 32.68 -6.93
N ASP A 387 -10.89 31.57 -7.17
CA ASP A 387 -9.93 30.91 -6.28
C ASP A 387 -10.48 30.52 -4.89
N LYS A 388 -11.81 30.57 -4.69
CA LYS A 388 -12.45 30.50 -3.36
C LYS A 388 -13.56 29.48 -3.26
N THR A 389 -14.30 29.26 -4.34
CA THR A 389 -15.47 28.37 -4.33
C THR A 389 -15.06 26.98 -4.82
N PRO A 390 -14.97 25.97 -3.93
CA PRO A 390 -14.65 24.61 -4.33
C PRO A 390 -15.87 23.90 -4.95
N TYR A 391 -15.62 23.04 -5.93
CA TYR A 391 -16.58 22.11 -6.50
C TYR A 391 -15.91 20.75 -6.77
N ILE A 392 -16.69 19.67 -6.88
CA ILE A 392 -16.14 18.34 -7.20
C ILE A 392 -16.23 18.11 -8.70
N GLY A 393 -15.09 17.86 -9.33
CA GLY A 393 -14.94 17.66 -10.78
C GLY A 393 -14.06 16.46 -11.12
N THR A 394 -13.93 16.18 -12.42
CA THR A 394 -13.18 15.02 -12.95
C THR A 394 -11.75 14.98 -12.41
N SER A 395 -11.40 13.89 -11.73
CA SER A 395 -10.05 13.63 -11.23
C SER A 395 -9.05 13.42 -12.37
N TYR A 396 -7.79 13.75 -12.12
CA TYR A 396 -6.67 13.53 -13.05
C TYR A 396 -5.55 12.80 -12.30
N ASN A 397 -5.36 11.52 -12.63
CA ASN A 397 -4.46 10.60 -11.91
C ASN A 397 -3.10 10.39 -12.61
N ALA A 398 -2.67 11.29 -13.50
CA ALA A 398 -1.27 11.30 -13.93
C ALA A 398 -0.40 11.80 -12.77
N ASN A 399 0.85 11.34 -12.68
CA ASN A 399 1.75 11.78 -11.62
C ASN A 399 2.74 12.84 -12.14
N PHE A 400 3.27 13.66 -11.24
CA PHE A 400 4.27 14.67 -11.55
C PHE A 400 5.66 14.08 -11.80
N GLY A 401 6.03 12.92 -11.24
CA GLY A 401 7.34 12.28 -11.52
C GLY A 401 7.32 10.79 -11.85
N PHE A 402 6.39 10.01 -11.30
CA PHE A 402 6.36 8.56 -11.55
C PHE A 402 5.93 8.17 -12.99
N THR A 403 5.13 8.99 -13.67
CA THR A 403 4.60 8.67 -15.00
C THR A 403 5.64 8.96 -16.09
N VAL A 404 5.94 7.98 -16.94
CA VAL A 404 6.74 8.20 -18.16
C VAL A 404 5.92 9.02 -19.16
N ARG A 405 6.41 10.21 -19.49
CA ARG A 405 5.76 11.16 -20.40
C ARG A 405 6.45 11.14 -21.76
N ASP A 406 6.18 10.09 -22.51
CA ASP A 406 6.63 9.92 -23.90
C ASP A 406 5.50 10.20 -24.90
N ALA A 407 5.72 9.92 -26.19
CA ALA A 407 4.71 10.14 -27.22
C ALA A 407 3.39 9.37 -26.96
N GLU A 408 3.42 8.19 -26.35
CA GLU A 408 2.20 7.42 -26.06
C GLU A 408 1.40 8.04 -24.90
N PHE A 409 2.07 8.63 -23.91
CA PHE A 409 1.41 9.42 -22.87
C PHE A 409 0.59 10.57 -23.49
N PHE A 410 1.21 11.38 -24.35
CA PHE A 410 0.56 12.53 -24.99
C PHE A 410 -0.47 12.16 -26.07
N GLU A 411 -0.29 11.04 -26.79
CA GLU A 411 -1.24 10.60 -27.82
C GLU A 411 -2.50 9.95 -27.27
N LYS A 412 -2.41 9.20 -26.15
CA LYS A 412 -3.47 8.25 -25.75
C LYS A 412 -3.88 8.28 -24.29
N GLN A 413 -2.98 8.64 -23.38
CA GLN A 413 -3.20 8.37 -21.95
C GLN A 413 -3.78 9.54 -21.17
N GLU A 414 -3.74 10.75 -21.72
CA GLU A 414 -4.26 11.94 -21.05
C GLU A 414 -5.77 11.83 -20.67
N GLU A 415 -6.57 11.06 -21.43
CA GLU A 415 -7.95 10.69 -21.09
C GLU A 415 -8.05 9.46 -20.15
N LEU A 416 -7.12 8.50 -20.25
CA LEU A 416 -7.12 7.28 -19.42
C LEU A 416 -6.88 7.57 -17.93
N TYR A 417 -6.30 8.73 -17.61
CA TYR A 417 -6.12 9.19 -16.23
C TYR A 417 -7.31 9.97 -15.67
N LEU A 418 -8.42 10.10 -16.42
CA LEU A 418 -9.61 10.82 -15.97
C LEU A 418 -10.60 9.88 -15.25
N ALA A 419 -11.11 10.33 -14.10
CA ALA A 419 -12.19 9.66 -13.38
C ALA A 419 -13.31 10.64 -13.03
N GLU A 420 -14.56 10.31 -13.39
CA GLU A 420 -15.71 11.18 -13.18
C GLU A 420 -16.19 11.20 -11.72
N PRO A 421 -16.75 12.31 -11.21
CA PRO A 421 -17.30 12.37 -9.86
C PRO A 421 -18.46 11.40 -9.63
N HIS A 422 -18.43 10.68 -8.51
CA HIS A 422 -19.46 9.71 -8.13
C HIS A 422 -20.26 10.17 -6.91
N THR A 423 -21.57 9.87 -6.89
CA THR A 423 -22.48 10.11 -5.75
C THR A 423 -22.73 8.88 -4.87
N SER A 424 -22.05 7.75 -5.15
CA SER A 424 -22.18 6.53 -4.37
C SER A 424 -20.89 5.73 -4.35
N SER A 425 -20.36 5.46 -3.15
CA SER A 425 -19.17 4.65 -2.93
C SER A 425 -19.41 3.19 -3.30
N ARG A 426 -20.58 2.65 -2.92
CA ARG A 426 -21.02 1.27 -3.19
C ARG A 426 -21.14 1.00 -4.68
N LYS A 427 -21.74 1.92 -5.45
CA LYS A 427 -21.90 1.77 -6.92
C LYS A 427 -20.55 1.79 -7.63
N HIS A 428 -19.67 2.73 -7.30
CA HIS A 428 -18.34 2.81 -7.88
C HIS A 428 -17.49 1.54 -7.59
N ALA A 429 -17.53 1.03 -6.36
CA ALA A 429 -16.87 -0.24 -6.02
C ALA A 429 -17.51 -1.44 -6.76
N GLU A 430 -18.84 -1.42 -6.96
CA GLU A 430 -19.57 -2.45 -7.72
C GLU A 430 -19.16 -2.50 -9.19
N GLU A 431 -18.99 -1.34 -9.83
CA GLU A 431 -18.59 -1.24 -11.23
C GLU A 431 -17.21 -1.89 -11.43
N ARG A 432 -16.23 -1.58 -10.57
CA ARG A 432 -14.90 -2.22 -10.57
C ARG A 432 -14.98 -3.73 -10.28
N LEU A 433 -15.77 -4.13 -9.27
CA LEU A 433 -15.94 -5.54 -8.89
C LEU A 433 -16.60 -6.39 -10.00
N ASN A 434 -17.54 -5.82 -10.76
CA ASN A 434 -18.18 -6.48 -11.89
C ASN A 434 -17.24 -6.62 -13.10
N VAL A 435 -16.35 -5.65 -13.34
CA VAL A 435 -15.30 -5.77 -14.36
C VAL A 435 -14.37 -6.95 -14.03
N PHE A 436 -13.95 -7.11 -12.77
CA PHE A 436 -13.22 -8.29 -12.32
C PHE A 436 -14.01 -9.60 -12.57
N LYS A 437 -15.29 -9.64 -12.17
CA LYS A 437 -16.18 -10.81 -12.37
C LYS A 437 -16.23 -11.29 -13.81
N GLU A 438 -16.46 -10.36 -14.74
CA GLU A 438 -16.59 -10.66 -16.16
C GLU A 438 -15.23 -11.01 -16.79
N THR A 439 -14.14 -10.43 -16.29
CA THR A 439 -12.77 -10.80 -16.69
C THR A 439 -12.41 -12.22 -16.25
N ASN A 440 -12.67 -12.58 -14.99
CA ASN A 440 -12.55 -13.96 -14.49
C ASN A 440 -13.41 -14.95 -15.31
N ARG A 441 -14.66 -14.58 -15.62
CA ARG A 441 -15.53 -15.38 -16.52
C ARG A 441 -14.93 -15.56 -17.92
N LYS A 442 -14.38 -14.51 -18.54
CA LYS A 442 -13.76 -14.60 -19.87
C LYS A 442 -12.51 -15.47 -19.87
N MET A 443 -11.67 -15.39 -18.84
CA MET A 443 -10.42 -16.16 -18.74
C MET A 443 -10.65 -17.65 -18.38
N HIS A 444 -11.69 -17.97 -17.60
CA HIS A 444 -11.86 -19.31 -17.01
C HIS A 444 -13.21 -20.01 -17.28
N GLY A 445 -14.20 -19.30 -17.84
CA GLY A 445 -15.62 -19.66 -17.74
C GLY A 445 -16.20 -20.75 -18.66
N TRP A 446 -15.43 -21.41 -19.53
CA TRP A 446 -15.99 -22.54 -20.32
C TRP A 446 -14.99 -23.63 -20.74
N LYS A 447 -13.81 -23.25 -21.26
CA LYS A 447 -12.78 -24.22 -21.73
C LYS A 447 -11.70 -24.51 -20.68
N THR A 448 -11.75 -23.83 -19.55
CA THR A 448 -10.67 -23.75 -18.56
C THR A 448 -11.19 -23.68 -17.12
N ARG A 449 -12.06 -24.63 -16.72
CA ARG A 449 -12.19 -25.08 -15.30
C ARG A 449 -10.89 -25.73 -14.77
N LYS A 450 -9.72 -25.37 -15.33
CA LYS A 450 -8.41 -25.84 -14.91
C LYS A 450 -8.13 -25.24 -13.53
N ASN A 451 -7.80 -26.10 -12.57
CA ASN A 451 -7.33 -25.76 -11.23
C ASN A 451 -8.31 -24.97 -10.33
N GLY A 452 -9.57 -24.75 -10.77
CA GLY A 452 -10.62 -24.17 -9.93
C GLY A 452 -10.66 -22.63 -9.83
N CYS A 453 -9.77 -21.91 -10.51
CA CYS A 453 -9.65 -20.44 -10.44
C CYS A 453 -10.96 -19.69 -10.74
N PHE A 454 -11.80 -20.23 -11.64
CA PHE A 454 -13.14 -19.69 -11.89
C PHE A 454 -13.99 -19.59 -10.61
N TRP A 455 -14.03 -20.67 -9.81
CA TRP A 455 -14.78 -20.74 -8.56
C TRP A 455 -14.12 -19.89 -7.46
N GLU A 456 -12.78 -19.85 -7.41
CA GLU A 456 -12.04 -18.93 -6.52
C GLU A 456 -12.47 -17.47 -6.76
N GLY A 457 -12.47 -17.02 -8.02
CA GLY A 457 -12.93 -15.67 -8.37
C GLY A 457 -14.43 -15.42 -8.12
N LEU A 458 -15.30 -16.44 -8.25
CA LEU A 458 -16.71 -16.32 -7.84
C LEU A 458 -16.86 -16.13 -6.32
N ALA A 459 -16.08 -16.87 -5.53
CA ALA A 459 -16.09 -16.76 -4.08
C ALA A 459 -15.50 -15.44 -3.59
N ILE A 460 -14.38 -15.00 -4.16
CA ILE A 460 -13.78 -13.68 -3.89
C ILE A 460 -14.79 -12.58 -4.21
N HIS A 461 -15.46 -12.63 -5.37
CA HIS A 461 -16.52 -11.69 -5.70
C HIS A 461 -17.66 -11.69 -4.66
N ALA A 462 -18.15 -12.86 -4.24
CA ALA A 462 -19.23 -12.95 -3.27
C ALA A 462 -18.84 -12.37 -1.90
N TYR A 463 -17.62 -12.65 -1.43
CA TYR A 463 -17.09 -12.05 -0.20
C TYR A 463 -16.95 -10.53 -0.32
N MET A 464 -16.32 -10.03 -1.40
CA MET A 464 -16.16 -8.58 -1.62
C MET A 464 -17.52 -7.87 -1.70
N SER A 465 -18.50 -8.44 -2.41
CA SER A 465 -19.87 -7.90 -2.49
C SER A 465 -20.52 -7.84 -1.11
N ALA A 466 -20.46 -8.93 -0.34
CA ALA A 466 -21.06 -8.99 0.99
C ALA A 466 -20.43 -7.98 1.96
N MET A 467 -19.10 -7.79 1.92
CA MET A 467 -18.42 -6.78 2.73
C MET A 467 -18.83 -5.37 2.31
N LEU A 468 -18.91 -5.07 1.01
CA LEU A 468 -19.40 -3.78 0.50
C LEU A 468 -20.85 -3.49 0.89
N ASP A 469 -21.74 -4.49 0.90
CA ASP A 469 -23.13 -4.36 1.34
C ASP A 469 -23.22 -4.04 2.85
N ILE A 470 -22.32 -4.61 3.67
CA ILE A 470 -22.24 -4.31 5.11
C ILE A 470 -21.71 -2.90 5.36
N ILE A 471 -20.69 -2.47 4.60
CA ILE A 471 -20.17 -1.09 4.64
C ILE A 471 -21.30 -0.09 4.30
N GLU A 472 -22.06 -0.35 3.23
CA GLU A 472 -23.18 0.51 2.82
C GLU A 472 -24.30 0.54 3.87
N ALA A 473 -24.62 -0.61 4.49
CA ALA A 473 -25.57 -0.68 5.59
C ALA A 473 -25.10 0.14 6.81
N ASN A 474 -23.81 0.10 7.14
CA ASN A 474 -23.25 0.85 8.27
C ASN A 474 -23.17 2.36 7.99
N LEU A 475 -22.96 2.80 6.74
CA LEU A 475 -23.18 4.19 6.34
C LEU A 475 -24.64 4.61 6.59
N LYS A 476 -25.60 3.83 6.08
CA LYS A 476 -27.04 4.14 6.15
C LYS A 476 -27.61 4.16 7.59
N LYS A 477 -27.02 3.44 8.55
CA LYS A 477 -27.38 3.56 9.98
C LYS A 477 -27.31 5.00 10.51
N SER A 478 -26.44 5.83 9.93
CA SER A 478 -26.24 7.24 10.30
C SER A 478 -27.30 8.19 9.74
N SER A 479 -28.14 7.73 8.81
CA SER A 479 -28.92 8.59 7.93
C SER A 479 -30.29 7.96 7.63
N VAL A 480 -31.34 8.50 8.25
CA VAL A 480 -32.71 7.99 8.06
C VAL A 480 -33.25 8.27 6.65
N THR A 481 -32.69 9.25 5.92
CA THR A 481 -33.21 9.70 4.60
C THR A 481 -32.20 10.32 3.62
N ALA A 482 -30.96 10.64 4.03
CA ALA A 482 -30.07 11.51 3.23
C ALA A 482 -29.10 10.75 2.30
N GLU A 483 -28.78 11.40 1.18
CA GLU A 483 -27.77 11.01 0.19
C GLU A 483 -26.38 10.80 0.83
N GLU A 484 -25.54 9.97 0.20
CA GLU A 484 -24.19 9.71 0.71
C GLU A 484 -23.36 11.00 0.75
N THR A 485 -22.71 11.24 1.89
CA THR A 485 -21.86 12.41 2.10
C THR A 485 -20.39 12.00 2.05
N PHE A 486 -19.58 12.81 1.40
CA PHE A 486 -18.15 12.60 1.17
C PHE A 486 -17.34 13.68 1.90
N VAL A 487 -16.09 13.38 2.23
CA VAL A 487 -15.23 14.25 3.07
C VAL A 487 -13.79 14.23 2.56
N LEU A 488 -12.94 15.16 3.02
CA LEU A 488 -11.51 15.12 2.71
C LEU A 488 -10.80 13.96 3.41
N CYS A 489 -9.74 13.46 2.78
CA CYS A 489 -8.77 12.54 3.35
C CYS A 489 -7.40 12.78 2.71
N HIS A 490 -6.32 12.74 3.49
CA HIS A 490 -4.96 12.76 2.93
C HIS A 490 -4.71 11.54 2.03
N ALA A 491 -4.09 11.75 0.87
CA ALA A 491 -3.95 10.71 -0.17
C ALA A 491 -2.91 9.64 0.20
N ASP A 492 -1.88 10.03 0.95
CA ASP A 492 -0.81 9.18 1.48
C ASP A 492 -0.60 9.56 2.96
N TYR A 493 -1.47 9.05 3.84
CA TYR A 493 -1.56 9.45 5.27
C TYR A 493 -0.64 8.59 6.14
N ASP A 494 0.58 8.42 5.65
CA ASP A 494 1.56 7.51 6.20
C ASP A 494 2.71 8.27 6.89
N TRP A 495 3.49 7.57 7.72
CA TRP A 495 4.39 8.14 8.72
C TRP A 495 5.58 8.94 8.16
N GLN A 496 5.87 8.85 6.86
CA GLN A 496 6.87 9.67 6.17
C GLN A 496 6.35 11.08 5.87
N ASN A 497 5.03 11.23 5.72
CA ASN A 497 4.37 12.51 5.43
C ASN A 497 3.86 13.21 6.70
N ILE A 498 3.92 12.55 7.85
CA ILE A 498 3.51 13.11 9.15
C ILE A 498 4.76 13.49 9.92
N PHE A 499 4.89 14.76 10.31
CA PHE A 499 6.04 15.31 11.03
C PHE A 499 5.68 15.59 12.50
N ALA A 500 6.63 15.36 13.39
CA ALA A 500 6.49 15.66 14.82
C ALA A 500 7.78 16.26 15.41
N ASP A 501 7.62 16.96 16.54
CA ASP A 501 8.75 17.37 17.38
C ASP A 501 9.37 16.18 18.14
N ASP A 502 10.51 16.39 18.80
CA ASP A 502 11.19 15.32 19.56
C ASP A 502 10.36 14.77 20.75
N ASN A 503 9.30 15.48 21.14
CA ASN A 503 8.33 15.05 22.14
C ASN A 503 7.22 14.15 21.54
N GLY A 504 7.07 14.08 20.22
CA GLY A 504 5.97 13.38 19.55
C GLY A 504 4.68 14.21 19.41
N THR A 505 4.78 15.54 19.41
CA THR A 505 3.68 16.45 19.06
C THR A 505 3.67 16.66 17.55
N ILE A 506 2.56 16.41 16.86
CA ILE A 506 2.48 16.67 15.41
C ILE A 506 2.72 18.17 15.11
N THR A 507 3.61 18.44 14.17
CA THR A 507 4.02 19.78 13.71
C THR A 507 3.50 20.09 12.31
N ALA A 508 3.49 19.11 11.42
CA ALA A 508 2.98 19.23 10.05
C ALA A 508 2.54 17.87 9.48
N VAL A 509 1.63 17.89 8.51
CA VAL A 509 1.39 16.80 7.55
C VAL A 509 1.60 17.35 6.15
N ILE A 510 2.45 16.71 5.36
CA ILE A 510 2.93 17.17 4.05
C ILE A 510 2.43 16.27 2.91
N ASP A 511 2.70 16.68 1.67
CA ASP A 511 2.37 15.97 0.42
C ASP A 511 0.87 15.79 0.11
N TRP A 512 0.14 16.91 0.19
CA TRP A 512 -1.29 17.04 -0.13
C TRP A 512 -1.64 16.94 -1.64
N ASP A 513 -0.75 16.34 -2.45
CA ASP A 513 -1.05 16.05 -3.85
C ASP A 513 -2.18 15.01 -3.96
N ARG A 514 -2.92 15.06 -5.08
CA ARG A 514 -3.98 14.09 -5.40
C ARG A 514 -5.10 14.02 -4.35
N LEU A 515 -5.33 15.12 -3.62
CA LEU A 515 -6.42 15.20 -2.66
C LEU A 515 -7.79 15.07 -3.35
N GLU A 516 -8.54 14.05 -2.95
CA GLU A 516 -9.91 13.81 -3.40
C GLU A 516 -10.89 13.81 -2.22
N THR A 517 -12.16 14.06 -2.50
CA THR A 517 -13.23 13.72 -1.57
C THR A 517 -13.52 12.24 -1.64
N VAL A 518 -13.64 11.60 -0.47
CA VAL A 518 -13.79 10.16 -0.30
C VAL A 518 -14.98 9.82 0.62
N PRO A 519 -15.44 8.57 0.66
CA PRO A 519 -16.54 8.16 1.54
C PRO A 519 -16.16 8.33 3.02
N GLN A 520 -17.13 8.60 3.90
CA GLN A 520 -16.85 8.89 5.33
C GLN A 520 -15.99 7.82 6.04
N PHE A 521 -16.20 6.53 5.74
CA PHE A 521 -15.41 5.44 6.33
C PHE A 521 -13.92 5.43 5.93
N ARG A 522 -13.59 6.17 4.86
CA ARG A 522 -12.24 6.38 4.31
C ARG A 522 -11.74 7.82 4.56
N GLY A 523 -12.54 8.64 5.24
CA GLY A 523 -12.32 10.07 5.43
C GLY A 523 -11.26 10.40 6.47
N TRP A 524 -11.12 11.69 6.77
CA TRP A 524 -10.26 12.25 7.83
C TRP A 524 -10.28 11.50 9.18
N SER A 525 -11.37 10.84 9.56
CA SER A 525 -11.45 10.09 10.82
C SER A 525 -10.83 8.69 10.76
N ARG A 526 -10.32 8.23 9.62
CA ARG A 526 -9.62 6.93 9.53
C ARG A 526 -8.33 6.89 10.36
N VAL A 527 -7.85 5.69 10.67
CA VAL A 527 -6.49 5.50 11.19
C VAL A 527 -5.45 5.85 10.11
N PRO A 528 -4.24 6.32 10.48
CA PRO A 528 -3.12 6.51 9.56
C PRO A 528 -2.72 5.23 8.82
N ASP A 529 -2.04 5.35 7.69
CA ASP A 529 -1.68 4.20 6.85
C ASP A 529 -0.68 3.25 7.52
N PHE A 530 0.31 3.76 8.28
CA PHE A 530 1.17 2.92 9.13
C PHE A 530 0.45 2.07 10.19
N LEU A 531 -0.83 2.34 10.49
CA LEU A 531 -1.68 1.51 11.38
C LEU A 531 -2.59 0.51 10.62
N GLN A 532 -2.44 0.41 9.30
CA GLN A 532 -3.24 -0.44 8.41
C GLN A 532 -2.42 -1.50 7.66
N HIS A 533 -1.09 -1.39 7.67
CA HIS A 533 -0.20 -2.31 6.95
C HIS A 533 -0.41 -3.81 7.27
N ASP A 534 -1.00 -4.18 8.42
CA ASP A 534 -1.37 -5.57 8.71
C ASP A 534 -2.39 -6.15 7.73
N TRP A 535 -3.18 -5.31 7.05
CA TRP A 535 -4.16 -5.70 6.05
C TRP A 535 -3.63 -5.73 4.60
N GLU A 536 -2.45 -5.16 4.31
CA GLU A 536 -1.81 -5.16 2.99
C GLU A 536 -1.36 -6.54 2.49
N ASP A 537 -1.39 -6.76 1.17
CA ASP A 537 -1.12 -8.05 0.49
C ASP A 537 0.26 -8.69 0.81
N ASN A 538 1.22 -7.92 1.33
CA ASN A 538 2.58 -8.38 1.65
C ASN A 538 2.91 -8.44 3.15
N PHE A 539 1.91 -8.31 4.04
CA PHE A 539 2.15 -8.38 5.48
C PHE A 539 2.58 -9.79 5.92
N THR A 540 3.73 -9.87 6.57
CA THR A 540 4.27 -11.10 7.17
C THR A 540 4.82 -10.80 8.54
N TRP A 541 4.65 -11.69 9.51
CA TRP A 541 5.21 -11.51 10.84
C TRP A 541 5.77 -12.83 11.40
N PRO A 542 6.97 -12.84 12.02
CA PRO A 542 7.90 -11.71 12.17
C PRO A 542 8.59 -11.31 10.85
N TYR A 543 8.85 -10.02 10.66
CA TYR A 543 9.69 -9.51 9.56
C TYR A 543 11.18 -9.72 9.87
N LEU A 544 12.00 -9.90 8.82
CA LEU A 544 13.46 -10.02 8.97
C LEU A 544 14.20 -8.68 8.79
N ASP A 545 13.72 -7.81 7.90
CA ASP A 545 14.49 -6.67 7.38
C ASP A 545 13.82 -5.29 7.51
N LEU A 546 12.56 -5.21 7.99
CA LEU A 546 11.82 -3.97 8.19
C LEU A 546 11.14 -3.93 9.57
N PRO A 547 11.08 -2.77 10.25
CA PRO A 547 10.47 -2.64 11.58
C PRO A 547 8.93 -2.59 11.50
N ARG A 548 8.30 -3.69 11.07
CA ARG A 548 6.84 -3.86 11.17
C ARG A 548 6.44 -4.16 12.63
N MET A 549 5.34 -3.57 13.08
CA MET A 549 4.75 -3.85 14.40
C MET A 549 4.18 -5.29 14.47
N SER A 550 3.95 -5.81 15.68
CA SER A 550 3.22 -7.08 15.82
C SER A 550 1.72 -6.87 15.55
N PRO A 551 0.95 -7.91 15.18
CA PRO A 551 -0.50 -7.81 15.03
C PRO A 551 -1.20 -7.22 16.28
N GLU A 552 -0.72 -7.58 17.48
CA GLU A 552 -1.23 -7.06 18.75
C GLU A 552 -0.91 -5.57 18.97
N ASP A 553 0.24 -5.09 18.48
CA ASP A 553 0.58 -3.66 18.49
C ASP A 553 -0.29 -2.88 17.50
N TYR A 554 -0.57 -3.42 16.29
CA TYR A 554 -1.54 -2.82 15.35
C TYR A 554 -2.91 -2.68 15.99
N ASP A 555 -3.42 -3.73 16.64
CA ASP A 555 -4.70 -3.67 17.36
C ASP A 555 -4.70 -2.67 18.52
N ARG A 556 -3.62 -2.62 19.32
CA ARG A 556 -3.49 -1.66 20.42
C ARG A 556 -3.52 -0.22 19.90
N TYR A 557 -2.63 0.13 18.95
CA TYR A 557 -2.50 1.51 18.49
C TYR A 557 -3.72 1.98 17.67
N ARG A 558 -4.41 1.09 16.94
CA ARG A 558 -5.70 1.41 16.33
C ARG A 558 -6.78 1.71 17.37
N ALA A 559 -6.84 0.92 18.46
CA ALA A 559 -7.79 1.16 19.55
C ALA A 559 -7.47 2.46 20.31
N ASP A 560 -6.18 2.77 20.53
CA ASP A 560 -5.73 4.03 21.13
C ASP A 560 -6.09 5.24 20.25
N TYR A 561 -5.81 5.19 18.94
CA TYR A 561 -6.17 6.26 18.01
C TYR A 561 -7.69 6.43 17.90
N ALA A 562 -8.47 5.33 17.86
CA ALA A 562 -9.92 5.40 17.85
C ALA A 562 -10.50 6.04 19.13
N ARG A 563 -9.90 5.76 20.30
CA ARG A 563 -10.23 6.46 21.55
C ARG A 563 -9.94 7.96 21.44
N TYR A 564 -8.75 8.35 20.98
CA TYR A 564 -8.40 9.77 20.84
C TYR A 564 -9.28 10.49 19.80
N MET A 565 -9.68 9.82 18.72
CA MET A 565 -10.66 10.38 17.78
C MET A 565 -12.03 10.59 18.44
N LYS A 566 -12.51 9.61 19.21
CA LYS A 566 -13.77 9.72 19.97
C LYS A 566 -13.71 10.86 21.00
N ASP A 567 -12.57 11.06 21.67
CA ASP A 567 -12.35 12.18 22.58
C ASP A 567 -12.33 13.54 21.85
N ALA A 568 -11.80 13.59 20.62
CA ALA A 568 -11.64 14.82 19.84
C ALA A 568 -12.91 15.29 19.11
N CYS A 569 -13.71 14.37 18.53
CA CYS A 569 -14.90 14.72 17.72
C CYS A 569 -16.21 14.03 18.14
N GLY A 570 -16.18 13.15 19.15
CA GLY A 570 -17.35 12.38 19.59
C GLY A 570 -17.59 11.11 18.78
N GLU A 571 -18.43 10.24 19.33
CA GLU A 571 -18.67 8.88 18.82
C GLU A 571 -19.23 8.86 17.39
N GLU A 572 -20.26 9.65 17.09
CA GLU A 572 -20.94 9.60 15.79
C GLU A 572 -20.07 10.05 14.59
N GLU A 573 -19.10 10.94 14.79
CA GLU A 573 -18.18 11.39 13.74
C GLU A 573 -16.91 10.49 13.66
N SER A 574 -16.57 9.76 14.74
CA SER A 574 -15.42 8.84 14.81
C SER A 574 -15.76 7.35 14.66
N LYS A 575 -17.04 6.99 14.52
CA LYS A 575 -17.49 5.59 14.59
C LYS A 575 -16.79 4.64 13.60
N PHE A 576 -16.42 5.10 12.41
CA PHE A 576 -15.67 4.28 11.45
C PHE A 576 -14.19 4.08 11.80
N THR A 577 -13.59 4.93 12.66
CA THR A 577 -12.14 4.96 12.93
C THR A 577 -11.60 3.58 13.30
N ALA A 578 -12.18 2.92 14.31
CA ALA A 578 -11.68 1.65 14.86
C ALA A 578 -11.62 0.49 13.84
N LYS A 579 -12.42 0.56 12.78
CA LYS A 579 -12.48 -0.45 11.72
C LYS A 579 -11.96 0.04 10.37
N SER A 580 -11.58 1.31 10.25
CA SER A 580 -11.30 1.97 8.97
C SER A 580 -10.28 1.21 8.09
N ALA A 581 -9.29 0.51 8.66
CA ALA A 581 -8.40 -0.41 7.96
C ALA A 581 -9.13 -1.43 7.05
N LEU A 582 -10.17 -2.09 7.59
CA LEU A 582 -10.99 -3.07 6.87
C LEU A 582 -11.89 -2.42 5.81
N TYR A 583 -12.44 -1.26 6.14
CA TYR A 583 -13.30 -0.49 5.24
C TYR A 583 -12.49 0.04 4.04
N ASP A 584 -11.29 0.56 4.30
CA ASP A 584 -10.36 1.05 3.30
C ASP A 584 -9.96 -0.08 2.36
N CYS A 585 -9.39 -1.17 2.86
CA CYS A 585 -8.96 -2.31 2.04
C CYS A 585 -10.11 -2.87 1.19
N THR A 586 -11.31 -3.03 1.77
CA THR A 586 -12.48 -3.55 1.05
C THR A 586 -12.89 -2.68 -0.14
N TRP A 587 -12.84 -1.35 0.03
CA TRP A 587 -13.22 -0.41 -1.03
C TRP A 587 -12.07 -0.11 -2.01
N SER A 588 -10.83 -0.03 -1.51
CA SER A 588 -9.59 0.08 -2.29
C SER A 588 -9.52 -1.05 -3.30
N TYR A 589 -9.54 -2.29 -2.80
CA TYR A 589 -9.22 -3.47 -3.60
C TYR A 589 -10.37 -3.93 -4.51
N ALA A 590 -11.55 -3.33 -4.46
CA ALA A 590 -12.64 -3.68 -5.38
C ALA A 590 -12.18 -3.58 -6.86
N GLY A 591 -12.04 -4.73 -7.53
CA GLY A 591 -11.56 -4.85 -8.91
C GLY A 591 -10.07 -5.19 -9.10
N PHE A 592 -9.26 -5.22 -8.03
CA PHE A 592 -7.83 -5.53 -8.07
C PHE A 592 -7.56 -6.98 -7.63
N GLU A 593 -7.55 -7.91 -8.60
CA GLU A 593 -7.57 -9.38 -8.39
C GLU A 593 -6.68 -9.90 -7.24
N ARG A 594 -5.42 -9.46 -7.18
CA ARG A 594 -4.44 -9.92 -6.17
C ARG A 594 -4.82 -9.46 -4.77
N ASP A 595 -5.06 -8.16 -4.60
CA ASP A 595 -5.38 -7.56 -3.31
C ASP A 595 -6.74 -8.05 -2.78
N GLN A 596 -7.68 -8.35 -3.69
CA GLN A 596 -8.94 -9.02 -3.35
C GLN A 596 -8.74 -10.44 -2.84
N GLU A 597 -7.86 -11.23 -3.49
CA GLU A 597 -7.58 -12.60 -3.05
C GLU A 597 -7.01 -12.60 -1.62
N GLU A 598 -6.03 -11.73 -1.34
CA GLU A 598 -5.36 -11.73 -0.04
C GLU A 598 -6.23 -11.10 1.07
N LEU A 599 -6.99 -10.03 0.79
CA LEU A 599 -7.99 -9.51 1.74
C LEU A 599 -9.04 -10.57 2.08
N VAL A 600 -9.62 -11.24 1.09
CA VAL A 600 -10.63 -12.28 1.32
C VAL A 600 -10.02 -13.46 2.09
N ARG A 601 -8.75 -13.83 1.83
CA ARG A 601 -8.04 -14.83 2.65
C ARG A 601 -7.90 -14.39 4.09
N LYS A 602 -7.43 -13.17 4.38
CA LYS A 602 -7.28 -12.66 5.75
C LYS A 602 -8.62 -12.66 6.47
N VAL A 603 -9.66 -12.08 5.86
CA VAL A 603 -11.03 -12.08 6.39
C VAL A 603 -11.51 -13.51 6.68
N VAL A 604 -11.34 -14.47 5.76
CA VAL A 604 -11.72 -15.87 5.99
C VAL A 604 -10.98 -16.48 7.18
N HIS A 605 -9.68 -16.23 7.34
CA HIS A 605 -8.94 -16.70 8.52
C HIS A 605 -9.44 -16.03 9.82
N THR A 606 -9.79 -14.74 9.79
CA THR A 606 -10.36 -14.04 10.96
C THR A 606 -11.74 -14.59 11.35
N ILE A 607 -12.66 -14.75 10.40
CA ILE A 607 -14.04 -15.20 10.71
C ILE A 607 -14.19 -16.72 10.86
N LEU A 608 -13.26 -17.50 10.33
CA LEU A 608 -13.25 -18.98 10.33
C LEU A 608 -11.86 -19.55 10.66
N PRO A 609 -11.26 -19.23 11.83
CA PRO A 609 -9.86 -19.53 12.17
C PRO A 609 -9.51 -21.03 12.27
N ARG A 610 -10.50 -21.92 12.20
CA ARG A 610 -10.32 -23.38 12.16
C ARG A 610 -10.31 -23.97 10.75
N ILE A 611 -10.34 -23.14 9.69
CA ILE A 611 -10.21 -23.57 8.30
C ILE A 611 -8.77 -23.36 7.85
N PRO A 612 -7.91 -24.41 7.84
CA PRO A 612 -6.48 -24.27 7.55
C PRO A 612 -6.16 -24.10 6.05
N TRP A 613 -7.17 -24.13 5.18
CA TRP A 613 -6.98 -24.01 3.74
C TRP A 613 -8.09 -23.14 3.12
N SER A 614 -7.89 -21.82 3.20
CA SER A 614 -8.77 -20.80 2.60
C SER A 614 -9.16 -21.12 1.15
N ARG A 615 -8.22 -21.61 0.34
CA ARG A 615 -8.45 -21.98 -1.06
C ARG A 615 -9.54 -23.07 -1.23
N GLY A 616 -9.56 -24.11 -0.39
CA GLY A 616 -10.57 -25.16 -0.48
C GLY A 616 -11.96 -24.67 -0.10
N HIS A 617 -12.03 -23.78 0.88
CA HIS A 617 -13.24 -23.07 1.25
C HIS A 617 -13.74 -22.22 0.08
N LEU A 618 -12.90 -21.36 -0.51
CA LEU A 618 -13.26 -20.55 -1.68
C LEU A 618 -13.72 -21.41 -2.87
N LEU A 619 -13.08 -22.54 -3.15
CA LEU A 619 -13.54 -23.48 -4.18
C LEU A 619 -14.95 -24.04 -3.89
N GLY A 620 -15.26 -24.36 -2.62
CA GLY A 620 -16.58 -24.81 -2.20
C GLY A 620 -17.65 -23.72 -2.36
N ILE A 621 -17.37 -22.50 -1.88
CA ILE A 621 -18.22 -21.31 -2.01
C ILE A 621 -18.51 -21.04 -3.50
N GLY A 622 -17.48 -20.98 -4.34
CA GLY A 622 -17.61 -20.71 -5.77
C GLY A 622 -18.39 -21.79 -6.52
N LYS A 623 -18.26 -23.06 -6.12
CA LYS A 623 -19.06 -24.17 -6.68
C LYS A 623 -20.53 -24.06 -6.29
N MET A 624 -20.85 -23.67 -5.06
CA MET A 624 -22.24 -23.41 -4.64
C MET A 624 -22.85 -22.27 -5.48
N ILE A 625 -22.11 -21.19 -5.74
CA ILE A 625 -22.57 -20.07 -6.59
C ILE A 625 -22.80 -20.52 -8.04
N ASP A 626 -21.91 -21.35 -8.60
CA ASP A 626 -22.04 -21.97 -9.93
C ASP A 626 -23.26 -22.94 -10.01
N GLU A 627 -23.69 -23.48 -8.88
CA GLU A 627 -24.92 -24.28 -8.70
C GLU A 627 -26.18 -23.42 -8.42
N GLY A 628 -26.07 -22.09 -8.41
CA GLY A 628 -27.19 -21.16 -8.21
C GLY A 628 -27.59 -20.94 -6.75
N ARG A 629 -26.72 -21.25 -5.80
CA ARG A 629 -26.93 -21.11 -4.34
C ARG A 629 -26.34 -19.82 -3.78
N ASP A 630 -26.79 -19.42 -2.59
CA ASP A 630 -26.21 -18.30 -1.85
C ASP A 630 -25.43 -18.81 -0.62
N PRO A 631 -24.13 -19.13 -0.76
CA PRO A 631 -23.32 -19.60 0.37
C PRO A 631 -23.10 -18.54 1.46
N ILE A 632 -23.23 -17.25 1.17
CA ILE A 632 -23.01 -16.19 2.17
C ILE A 632 -24.13 -16.24 3.22
N VAL A 633 -25.36 -16.49 2.77
CA VAL A 633 -26.53 -16.71 3.63
C VAL A 633 -26.57 -18.14 4.16
N GLU A 634 -26.49 -19.16 3.29
CA GLU A 634 -26.68 -20.57 3.66
C GLU A 634 -25.69 -21.11 4.68
N LEU A 635 -24.47 -20.56 4.73
CA LEU A 635 -23.42 -20.94 5.69
C LEU A 635 -23.32 -19.97 6.88
N GLY A 636 -24.24 -19.00 7.00
CA GLY A 636 -24.24 -18.01 8.08
C GLY A 636 -23.03 -17.06 8.07
N LEU A 637 -22.37 -16.89 6.93
CA LEU A 637 -21.16 -16.06 6.80
C LEU A 637 -21.48 -14.59 7.00
N LYS A 638 -22.66 -14.13 6.55
CA LYS A 638 -23.10 -12.74 6.72
C LYS A 638 -22.97 -12.26 8.17
N ALA A 639 -23.47 -13.04 9.14
CA ALA A 639 -23.44 -12.66 10.55
C ALA A 639 -22.01 -12.48 11.10
N ARG A 640 -21.05 -13.29 10.62
CA ARG A 640 -19.64 -13.19 11.01
C ARG A 640 -18.95 -11.98 10.38
N LEU A 641 -19.34 -11.63 9.15
CA LEU A 641 -18.89 -10.40 8.48
C LEU A 641 -19.51 -9.16 9.16
N ASP A 642 -20.79 -9.19 9.53
CA ASP A 642 -21.46 -8.12 10.28
C ASP A 642 -20.75 -7.85 11.62
N GLU A 643 -20.32 -8.90 12.33
CA GLU A 643 -19.53 -8.82 13.57
C GLU A 643 -18.12 -8.24 13.33
N LEU A 644 -17.43 -8.67 12.27
CA LEU A 644 -16.08 -8.18 11.95
C LEU A 644 -16.08 -6.67 11.60
N PHE A 645 -17.08 -6.23 10.82
CA PHE A 645 -17.23 -4.85 10.36
C PHE A 645 -18.09 -3.97 11.29
N SER A 646 -18.49 -4.45 12.46
CA SER A 646 -19.37 -3.72 13.37
C SER A 646 -18.77 -2.36 13.76
N VAL A 647 -19.60 -1.33 13.63
CA VAL A 647 -19.36 0.06 14.00
C VAL A 647 -19.91 0.30 15.40
#